data_AF-A0A942RN65-F1
#
_entry.id   AF-A0A942RN65-F1
#
_cell.length_a   1.000
_cell.length_b   1.000
_cell.length_c   1.000
_cell.angle_alpha   90.00
_cell.angle_beta   90.00
_cell.angle_gamma   90.00
#
_symmetry.space_group_name_H-M   'P 1'
#
loop_
_entity.id
_entity.type
_entity.pdbx_description
1 polymer ?
#
loop_
_entity_poly.entity_id
_entity_poly.type
_entity_poly.pdbx_seq_one_letter_code
_entity_poly.pdbx_strand_id
1 'polypeptide(L)'
;MIPFPRFLMVMICVFFALSGINAQPQFSVSPQSLSFGTLYAGNSKTDSLVVSNTGNFSLDVYAITSSKPNFAVAPSEDITIPAFQNLKITIAYSPVVRGTDTAFIRFTHNATGSPDSIMVCGTAIDPQISLSADTLEMGETYLWMSDFDSVVVSNPSLDTLKITTVTSNSPLFTVLPLNYTLPPQTQKVFYIDFVPQLPAGEKSAIITFYNNTFSGQVYLNVRGRVLNPVFTANTSILNFDTLPYRTSKTKSFTVTNTGGSLLILESVYVIHDDFSIATTGSDSLYPNDTKTFTITLTPTTTGADSTELIFFHNALTSADTVLLVGFTIDTLRYRSFDANLLALDKDNKGAAGRAVLPKPDRAKFTYEIVNILPQAAVLNIDFTLFLDTARYTKPFTFPPSQVSLRDTSKKITSKWTVIFDSPLDSGATVTITAWARKAGVAKIKKHSWRKASAEVAGKRITQPPKTNILGLPLPNRINVLTEVFLKKGFDSPEGLLVGVKRTDSSSHYGWALFRDKKQALITLGKSLDKIHNGSPRGFDRMDPGKKAPLVGEKNVILRRLQNNRLLTNMMALKLNIAASDLGITPVDFGELTYNDGTDNPLVNGKTIRKIASLADTMMMGYYALDVASGTRKHFFADSSVFKNLDSTIDNINNAFEGPIDTNSFSKTLRIKGTRGLAEIPYLRPATTTSTRRTSGEQNATHPPTFMLRQNFPNPFNPMTTIRFQISATSIVTLKIYNILGQDVATLLNKSELEEGEHEVEFDASILPSGVYYYRITAASIDDERTYIAVKKMVLMR
;
A
#
# COMPACT_ATOMS: atom_id res chain seq x y z
N MET A 1 126.63 67.48 39.27
CA MET A 1 127.47 68.70 39.28
C MET A 1 126.58 69.84 38.75
N ILE A 2 125.87 70.61 39.59
CA ILE A 2 126.21 71.95 40.18
C ILE A 2 126.17 73.08 39.10
N PRO A 3 125.64 74.32 39.31
CA PRO A 3 124.87 74.94 40.43
C PRO A 3 123.63 75.82 40.05
N PHE A 4 122.93 76.30 41.10
CA PHE A 4 122.11 77.53 41.24
C PHE A 4 122.69 78.81 40.54
N PRO A 5 121.90 79.89 40.23
CA PRO A 5 121.42 80.83 41.27
C PRO A 5 120.09 81.59 41.03
N ARG A 6 119.63 82.19 42.14
CA ARG A 6 118.59 83.23 42.29
C ARG A 6 118.84 84.46 41.40
N PHE A 7 117.76 85.12 40.98
CA PHE A 7 117.70 86.58 40.98
C PHE A 7 116.30 87.07 41.41
N LEU A 8 116.33 88.06 42.30
CA LEU A 8 115.23 88.84 42.87
C LEU A 8 115.23 90.20 42.18
N MET A 9 114.09 90.71 41.73
CA MET A 9 113.85 92.16 41.54
C MET A 9 112.33 92.40 41.43
N VAL A 10 111.68 92.78 42.52
CA VAL A 10 111.30 94.16 42.96
C VAL A 10 110.06 94.71 42.24
N MET A 11 109.15 95.12 43.10
CA MET A 11 107.77 95.57 42.90
C MET A 11 107.70 97.04 42.48
N ILE A 12 106.85 97.33 41.49
CA ILE A 12 106.21 98.64 41.28
C ILE A 12 104.74 98.40 40.96
N CYS A 13 103.84 99.02 41.73
CA CYS A 13 102.41 99.10 41.45
C CYS A 13 102.14 100.06 40.29
N VAL A 14 101.40 99.60 39.28
CA VAL A 14 100.48 100.41 38.46
C VAL A 14 99.28 99.53 38.08
N PHE A 15 98.08 100.06 38.25
CA PHE A 15 96.80 99.49 37.84
C PHE A 15 96.70 99.36 36.30
N PHE A 16 96.34 98.18 35.80
CA PHE A 16 95.63 97.98 34.53
C PHE A 16 94.63 96.83 34.68
N ALA A 17 93.38 97.06 34.26
CA ALA A 17 92.29 96.12 34.33
C ALA A 17 92.53 94.90 33.41
N LEU A 18 92.37 93.68 33.96
CA LEU A 18 92.20 92.45 33.19
C LEU A 18 90.80 91.91 33.47
N SER A 19 90.00 91.83 32.40
CA SER A 19 88.66 91.29 32.30
C SER A 19 88.48 89.96 33.06
N GLY A 20 87.42 89.87 33.87
CA GLY A 20 87.06 88.67 34.62
C GLY A 20 86.87 87.45 33.72
N ILE A 21 87.57 86.36 34.02
CA ILE A 21 87.30 85.04 33.46
C ILE A 21 86.04 84.55 34.18
N ASN A 22 84.90 84.57 33.49
CA ASN A 22 83.63 84.16 34.05
C ASN A 22 83.67 82.64 34.29
N ALA A 23 83.69 82.20 35.55
CA ALA A 23 83.61 80.77 35.89
C ALA A 23 82.18 80.29 35.62
N GLN A 24 82.00 79.39 34.65
CA GLN A 24 80.68 78.98 34.20
C GLN A 24 80.62 77.46 33.94
N PRO A 25 79.60 76.75 34.46
CA PRO A 25 79.33 75.37 34.07
C PRO A 25 78.75 75.33 32.65
N GLN A 26 79.05 74.29 31.89
CA GLN A 26 78.54 74.11 30.52
C GLN A 26 77.96 72.71 30.35
N PHE A 27 76.65 72.63 30.12
CA PHE A 27 75.92 71.38 29.91
C PHE A 27 76.13 70.86 28.48
N SER A 28 76.41 69.57 28.36
CA SER A 28 76.40 68.83 27.09
C SER A 28 75.86 67.42 27.33
N VAL A 29 75.04 66.91 26.42
CA VAL A 29 74.48 65.56 26.49
C VAL A 29 74.68 64.82 25.18
N SER A 30 75.10 63.56 25.27
CA SER A 30 75.27 62.68 24.11
C SER A 30 74.76 61.27 24.41
N PRO A 31 73.90 60.69 23.55
CA PRO A 31 73.29 61.29 22.35
C PRO A 31 72.18 62.31 22.70
N GLN A 32 71.82 63.19 21.75
CA GLN A 32 70.72 64.18 21.92
C GLN A 32 69.31 63.57 21.76
N SER A 33 69.21 62.27 21.45
CA SER A 33 67.96 61.51 21.42
C SER A 33 68.21 60.02 21.62
N LEU A 34 67.25 59.29 22.20
CA LEU A 34 67.27 57.83 22.28
C LEU A 34 66.04 57.20 21.62
N SER A 35 66.23 56.09 20.92
CA SER A 35 65.15 55.28 20.36
C SER A 35 65.22 53.86 20.90
N PHE A 36 64.16 53.43 21.57
CA PHE A 36 64.06 52.09 22.16
C PHE A 36 63.61 51.04 21.15
N GLY A 37 63.17 51.46 19.95
CA GLY A 37 62.65 50.58 18.90
C GLY A 37 61.26 50.03 19.23
N THR A 38 60.92 48.89 18.64
CA THR A 38 59.66 48.17 18.92
C THR A 38 59.80 47.25 20.11
N LEU A 39 58.87 47.33 21.06
CA LEU A 39 58.81 46.48 22.25
C LEU A 39 57.39 45.98 22.46
N TYR A 40 57.22 44.76 22.95
CA TYR A 40 55.89 44.26 23.30
C TYR A 40 55.38 44.93 24.59
N ALA A 41 54.09 45.26 24.63
CA ALA A 41 53.48 45.87 25.80
C ALA A 41 53.69 44.99 27.05
N GLY A 42 54.15 45.59 28.15
CA GLY A 42 54.52 44.88 29.39
C GLY A 42 55.99 44.47 29.49
N ASN A 43 56.77 44.51 28.41
CA ASN A 43 58.22 44.32 28.46
C ASN A 43 58.94 45.65 28.73
N SER A 44 60.20 45.59 29.18
CA SER A 44 61.01 46.78 29.44
C SER A 44 62.37 46.69 28.75
N LYS A 45 62.88 47.82 28.26
CA LYS A 45 64.23 47.94 27.68
C LYS A 45 64.93 49.18 28.24
N THR A 46 66.19 49.03 28.64
CA THR A 46 66.99 50.12 29.19
C THR A 46 68.09 50.52 28.22
N ASP A 47 68.29 51.83 28.07
CA ASP A 47 69.41 52.43 27.35
C ASP A 47 69.97 53.61 28.17
N SER A 48 71.01 54.26 27.68
CA SER A 48 71.72 55.28 28.46
C SER A 48 72.29 56.41 27.62
N LEU A 49 72.47 57.56 28.27
CA LEU A 49 73.12 58.74 27.74
C LEU A 49 74.22 59.21 28.70
N VAL A 50 75.09 60.08 28.22
CA VAL A 50 76.16 60.68 29.02
C VAL A 50 75.94 62.19 29.09
N VAL A 51 75.82 62.71 30.31
CA VAL A 51 75.79 64.15 30.61
C VAL A 51 77.21 64.56 30.98
N SER A 52 77.74 65.57 30.29
CA SER A 52 79.11 66.05 30.45
C SER A 52 79.11 67.53 30.84
N ASN A 53 79.91 67.87 31.83
CA ASN A 53 80.23 69.25 32.14
C ASN A 53 81.50 69.65 31.38
N THR A 54 81.34 70.47 30.34
CA THR A 54 82.46 70.95 29.52
C THR A 54 83.02 72.29 29.98
N GLY A 55 82.39 72.90 30.99
CA GLY A 55 82.78 74.16 31.60
C GLY A 55 83.83 74.00 32.69
N ASN A 56 84.33 75.13 33.17
CA ASN A 56 85.39 75.19 34.18
C ASN A 56 84.86 75.36 35.62
N PHE A 57 83.55 75.20 35.84
CA PHE A 57 82.86 75.26 37.14
C PHE A 57 81.91 74.06 37.30
N SER A 58 81.52 73.68 38.52
CA SER A 58 80.66 72.50 38.77
C SER A 58 79.24 72.66 38.19
N LEU A 59 78.77 71.62 37.50
CA LEU A 59 77.42 71.53 36.96
C LEU A 59 76.53 70.80 37.97
N ASP A 60 75.64 71.53 38.62
CA ASP A 60 74.65 70.97 39.54
C ASP A 60 73.33 70.78 38.81
N VAL A 61 72.84 69.54 38.72
CA VAL A 61 71.56 69.18 38.12
C VAL A 61 70.58 68.86 39.24
N TYR A 62 69.60 69.74 39.41
CA TYR A 62 68.61 69.73 40.49
C TYR A 62 67.39 68.84 40.19
N ALA A 63 67.21 68.42 38.93
CA ALA A 63 66.13 67.52 38.55
C ALA A 63 66.39 66.87 37.19
N ILE A 64 66.11 65.56 37.12
CA ILE A 64 66.01 64.83 35.86
C ILE A 64 64.61 64.22 35.79
N THR A 65 63.78 64.74 34.90
CA THR A 65 62.35 64.38 34.83
C THR A 65 61.98 63.87 33.44
N SER A 66 61.08 62.89 33.39
CA SER A 66 60.47 62.41 32.14
C SER A 66 59.07 62.99 31.97
N SER A 67 58.73 63.43 30.76
CA SER A 67 57.38 63.90 30.44
C SER A 67 56.34 62.77 30.33
N LYS A 68 56.75 61.50 30.35
CA LYS A 68 55.84 60.33 30.36
C LYS A 68 56.31 59.25 31.34
N PRO A 69 55.39 58.59 32.08
CA PRO A 69 55.73 57.56 33.05
C PRO A 69 56.33 56.29 32.42
N ASN A 70 56.07 56.03 31.14
CA ASN A 70 56.61 54.86 30.42
C ASN A 70 58.14 54.95 30.21
N PHE A 71 58.77 56.10 30.45
CA PHE A 71 60.23 56.28 30.44
C PHE A 71 60.71 56.67 31.83
N ALA A 72 61.28 55.72 32.56
CA ALA A 72 61.84 55.93 33.90
C ALA A 72 63.33 56.30 33.79
N VAL A 73 63.79 57.30 34.55
CA VAL A 73 65.18 57.80 34.50
C VAL A 73 65.90 57.49 35.81
N ALA A 74 67.17 57.11 35.74
CA ALA A 74 68.03 56.88 36.90
C ALA A 74 69.48 57.35 36.66
N PRO A 75 70.12 58.05 37.62
CA PRO A 75 69.57 58.51 38.91
C PRO A 75 68.53 59.63 38.73
N SER A 76 67.58 59.73 39.67
CA SER A 76 66.55 60.79 39.72
C SER A 76 66.78 61.81 40.84
N GLU A 77 67.89 61.69 41.56
CA GLU A 77 68.33 62.59 42.63
C GLU A 77 69.22 63.71 42.08
N ASP A 78 69.49 64.71 42.90
CA ASP A 78 70.43 65.80 42.58
C ASP A 78 71.82 65.24 42.29
N ILE A 79 72.41 65.64 41.17
CA ILE A 79 73.76 65.22 40.77
C ILE A 79 74.66 66.44 40.58
N THR A 80 75.87 66.37 41.10
CA THR A 80 76.94 67.34 40.83
C THR A 80 77.99 66.70 39.93
N ILE A 81 78.22 67.29 38.76
CA ILE A 81 79.26 66.87 37.82
C ILE A 81 80.40 67.89 37.87
N PRO A 82 81.59 67.51 38.39
CA PRO A 82 82.75 68.42 38.46
C PRO A 82 83.16 68.95 37.07
N ALA A 83 83.94 70.04 37.05
CA ALA A 83 84.46 70.61 35.81
C ALA A 83 85.19 69.53 34.97
N PHE A 84 84.90 69.50 33.67
CA PHE A 84 85.46 68.55 32.70
C PHE A 84 85.16 67.05 32.95
N GLN A 85 84.18 66.73 33.81
CA GLN A 85 83.74 65.36 34.08
C GLN A 85 82.41 65.03 33.40
N ASN A 86 82.02 63.76 33.43
CA ASN A 86 80.74 63.29 32.90
C ASN A 86 80.10 62.22 33.80
N LEU A 87 78.78 62.04 33.64
CA LEU A 87 77.99 61.03 34.33
C LEU A 87 77.05 60.33 33.36
N LYS A 88 76.93 59.01 33.51
CA LYS A 88 76.01 58.18 32.75
C LYS A 88 74.61 58.20 33.39
N ILE A 89 73.60 58.51 32.59
CA ILE A 89 72.19 58.47 32.98
C ILE A 89 71.51 57.34 32.22
N THR A 90 70.75 56.51 32.91
CA THR A 90 70.01 55.37 32.33
C THR A 90 68.53 55.71 32.21
N ILE A 91 67.91 55.27 31.12
CA ILE A 91 66.49 55.45 30.84
C ILE A 91 65.90 54.09 30.49
N ALA A 92 64.87 53.67 31.22
CA ALA A 92 64.13 52.44 30.99
C ALA A 92 62.77 52.75 30.33
N TYR A 93 62.50 52.15 29.17
CA TYR A 93 61.22 52.21 28.47
C TYR A 93 60.37 50.97 28.77
N SER A 94 59.18 51.19 29.35
CA SER A 94 58.22 50.16 29.76
C SER A 94 56.82 50.50 29.24
N PRO A 95 56.51 50.24 27.95
CA PRO A 95 55.21 50.56 27.38
C PRO A 95 54.08 49.68 27.88
N VAL A 96 52.89 50.26 28.00
CA VAL A 96 51.67 49.57 28.45
C VAL A 96 50.58 49.56 27.37
N VAL A 97 50.63 50.45 26.37
CA VAL A 97 49.58 50.63 25.34
C VAL A 97 50.22 50.73 23.95
N ARG A 98 49.54 50.22 22.90
CA ARG A 98 50.01 50.26 21.50
C ARG A 98 50.36 51.67 21.07
N GLY A 99 51.39 51.75 20.26
CA GLY A 99 51.70 52.97 19.50
C GLY A 99 53.04 53.54 19.88
N THR A 100 53.34 54.68 19.28
CA THR A 100 54.62 55.34 19.48
C THR A 100 54.53 56.24 20.70
N ASP A 101 55.33 55.92 21.71
CA ASP A 101 55.57 56.80 22.83
C ASP A 101 56.74 57.73 22.51
N THR A 102 56.47 59.03 22.43
CA THR A 102 57.49 60.08 22.50
C THR A 102 57.43 60.81 23.84
N ALA A 103 58.59 61.09 24.42
CA ALA A 103 58.72 61.86 25.66
C ALA A 103 59.97 62.74 25.63
N PHE A 104 60.00 63.75 26.50
CA PHE A 104 61.18 64.58 26.73
C PHE A 104 61.76 64.25 28.11
N ILE A 105 63.07 64.00 28.15
CA ILE A 105 63.82 63.95 29.41
C ILE A 105 64.42 65.34 29.63
N ARG A 106 63.98 66.01 30.70
CA ARG A 106 64.36 67.39 31.03
C ARG A 106 65.36 67.40 32.18
N PHE A 107 66.47 68.10 31.97
CA PHE A 107 67.54 68.34 32.94
C PHE A 107 67.47 69.80 33.40
N THR A 108 67.23 70.02 34.68
CA THR A 108 67.25 71.36 35.29
C THR A 108 68.57 71.54 36.03
N HIS A 109 69.40 72.49 35.61
CA HIS A 109 70.75 72.70 36.15
C HIS A 109 71.15 74.17 36.27
N ASN A 110 72.33 74.42 36.84
CA ASN A 110 72.89 75.76 37.07
C ASN A 110 73.62 76.40 35.85
N ALA A 111 73.83 75.67 34.75
CA ALA A 111 74.40 76.24 33.51
C ALA A 111 73.41 77.13 32.72
N THR A 112 73.95 78.06 31.93
CA THR A 112 73.18 78.92 31.02
C THR A 112 72.45 78.09 29.97
N GLY A 113 71.15 78.34 29.76
CA GLY A 113 70.31 77.56 28.83
C GLY A 113 69.40 76.53 29.51
N SER A 114 69.55 76.33 30.83
CA SER A 114 68.68 75.48 31.64
C SER A 114 67.20 75.91 31.57
N PRO A 115 66.24 74.96 31.49
CA PRO A 115 66.46 73.52 31.43
C PRO A 115 66.73 73.00 30.01
N ASP A 116 67.67 72.07 29.88
CA ASP A 116 67.95 71.33 28.65
C ASP A 116 67.06 70.07 28.54
N SER A 117 66.74 69.64 27.32
CA SER A 117 65.91 68.44 27.12
C SER A 117 66.37 67.60 25.94
N ILE A 118 66.29 66.28 26.10
CA ILE A 118 66.45 65.32 25.01
C ILE A 118 65.11 64.65 24.69
N MET A 119 64.97 64.18 23.46
CA MET A 119 63.79 63.40 23.04
C MET A 119 64.07 61.89 23.17
N VAL A 120 63.13 61.16 23.75
CA VAL A 120 63.13 59.70 23.76
C VAL A 120 61.89 59.17 23.04
N CYS A 121 62.06 58.07 22.29
CA CYS A 121 60.94 57.43 21.59
C CYS A 121 61.00 55.91 21.65
N GLY A 122 59.84 55.26 21.63
CA GLY A 122 59.68 53.82 21.53
C GLY A 122 58.32 53.47 20.92
N THR A 123 58.16 52.26 20.38
CA THR A 123 56.88 51.81 19.82
C THR A 123 56.43 50.51 20.48
N ALA A 124 55.21 50.49 20.99
CA ALA A 124 54.61 49.33 21.61
C ALA A 124 53.78 48.51 20.60
N ILE A 125 53.99 47.19 20.60
CA ILE A 125 53.21 46.20 19.83
C ILE A 125 52.61 45.13 20.76
N ASP A 126 51.60 44.38 20.31
CA ASP A 126 50.94 43.26 21.01
C ASP A 126 51.05 41.96 20.19
N PRO A 127 50.73 40.79 20.79
CA PRO A 127 50.51 39.58 20.02
C PRO A 127 49.46 39.79 18.92
N GLN A 128 49.56 38.97 17.88
CA GLN A 128 48.62 38.98 16.76
C GLN A 128 47.77 37.71 16.81
N ILE A 129 46.54 37.80 16.31
CA ILE A 129 45.62 36.66 16.18
C ILE A 129 45.06 36.63 14.76
N SER A 130 45.08 35.46 14.13
CA SER A 130 44.42 35.23 12.84
C SER A 130 43.63 33.94 12.89
N LEU A 131 42.41 33.99 12.37
CA LEU A 131 41.56 32.81 12.15
C LEU A 131 41.78 32.28 10.73
N SER A 132 41.62 30.97 10.53
CA SER A 132 41.66 30.37 9.19
C SER A 132 40.47 30.77 8.31
N ALA A 133 39.37 31.23 8.93
CA ALA A 133 38.18 31.73 8.27
C ALA A 133 37.48 32.78 9.14
N ASP A 134 36.78 33.73 8.52
CA ASP A 134 35.88 34.70 9.17
C ASP A 134 34.44 34.17 9.30
N THR A 135 34.07 33.22 8.44
CA THR A 135 32.80 32.48 8.47
C THR A 135 33.05 30.98 8.32
N LEU A 136 32.45 30.17 9.21
CA LEU A 136 32.44 28.71 9.15
C LEU A 136 31.05 28.22 8.74
N GLU A 137 30.98 27.53 7.60
CA GLU A 137 29.75 26.93 7.09
C GLU A 137 29.68 25.47 7.54
N MET A 138 28.90 25.21 8.59
CA MET A 138 28.72 23.88 9.20
C MET A 138 27.89 22.92 8.30
N GLY A 139 27.43 23.37 7.14
CA GLY A 139 26.63 22.53 6.22
C GLY A 139 25.18 22.29 6.67
N GLU A 140 24.60 21.21 6.15
CA GLU A 140 23.22 20.80 6.42
C GLU A 140 23.20 19.63 7.42
N THR A 141 22.39 19.74 8.47
CA THR A 141 22.22 18.68 9.49
C THR A 141 20.74 18.44 9.83
N TYR A 142 20.49 17.46 10.68
CA TYR A 142 19.17 16.94 11.03
C TYR A 142 18.82 17.27 12.48
N LEU A 143 17.53 17.43 12.78
CA LEU A 143 17.09 17.63 14.16
C LEU A 143 17.66 16.52 15.08
N TRP A 144 18.24 16.93 16.21
CA TRP A 144 18.85 16.05 17.22
C TRP A 144 20.12 15.29 16.80
N MET A 145 20.69 15.57 15.61
CA MET A 145 22.03 15.10 15.22
C MET A 145 23.02 16.24 15.27
N SER A 146 24.16 16.04 15.93
CA SER A 146 25.24 17.02 15.99
C SER A 146 26.09 16.96 14.72
N ASP A 147 26.43 18.10 14.15
CA ASP A 147 27.52 18.22 13.17
C ASP A 147 28.72 18.92 13.81
N PHE A 148 29.93 18.67 13.31
CA PHE A 148 31.15 19.22 13.88
C PHE A 148 32.12 19.69 12.79
N ASP A 149 32.73 20.85 13.03
CA ASP A 149 33.80 21.39 12.19
C ASP A 149 34.81 22.14 13.07
N SER A 150 35.78 22.82 12.48
CA SER A 150 36.86 23.46 13.23
C SER A 150 37.38 24.73 12.58
N VAL A 151 37.93 25.60 13.42
CA VAL A 151 38.68 26.78 13.00
C VAL A 151 40.11 26.68 13.55
N VAL A 152 41.09 27.06 12.73
CA VAL A 152 42.48 27.18 13.19
C VAL A 152 42.72 28.61 13.64
N VAL A 153 43.10 28.78 14.91
CA VAL A 153 43.56 30.05 15.46
C VAL A 153 45.08 30.06 15.45
N SER A 154 45.68 31.10 14.89
CA SER A 154 47.13 31.24 14.74
C SER A 154 47.64 32.50 15.41
N ASN A 155 48.84 32.40 15.99
CA ASN A 155 49.60 33.51 16.53
C ASN A 155 50.84 33.73 15.65
N PRO A 156 50.77 34.62 14.64
CA PRO A 156 51.89 34.90 13.75
C PRO A 156 52.91 35.86 14.36
N SER A 157 52.74 36.28 15.62
CA SER A 157 53.66 37.21 16.29
C SER A 157 54.80 36.49 17.01
N LEU A 158 55.75 37.26 17.56
CA LEU A 158 56.84 36.71 18.39
C LEU A 158 56.51 36.71 19.89
N ASP A 159 55.32 37.18 20.28
CA ASP A 159 54.86 37.20 21.67
C ASP A 159 53.72 36.18 21.90
N THR A 160 53.41 35.88 23.15
CA THR A 160 52.41 34.87 23.53
C THR A 160 50.99 35.44 23.45
N LEU A 161 50.16 34.84 22.61
CA LEU A 161 48.73 35.11 22.53
C LEU A 161 47.99 34.26 23.58
N LYS A 162 47.24 34.91 24.47
CA LYS A 162 46.39 34.26 25.48
C LYS A 162 44.93 34.42 25.08
N ILE A 163 44.26 33.31 24.81
CA ILE A 163 42.80 33.23 24.66
C ILE A 163 42.23 32.93 26.04
N THR A 164 41.61 33.92 26.66
CA THR A 164 41.13 33.85 28.05
C THR A 164 39.81 33.08 28.16
N THR A 165 38.90 33.30 27.22
CA THR A 165 37.67 32.54 27.08
C THR A 165 37.17 32.58 25.63
N VAL A 166 36.39 31.58 25.25
CA VAL A 166 35.67 31.53 23.98
C VAL A 166 34.20 31.29 24.30
N THR A 167 33.32 32.12 23.75
CA THR A 167 31.88 32.02 23.98
C THR A 167 31.12 32.02 22.66
N SER A 168 29.95 31.39 22.65
CA SER A 168 28.97 31.47 21.57
C SER A 168 27.75 32.25 22.05
N ASN A 169 27.18 33.09 21.19
CA ASN A 169 25.92 33.77 21.48
C ASN A 169 24.67 32.90 21.26
N SER A 170 24.85 31.64 20.86
CA SER A 170 23.78 30.67 20.65
C SER A 170 24.12 29.33 21.30
N PRO A 171 23.21 28.73 22.09
CA PRO A 171 23.45 27.42 22.70
C PRO A 171 23.49 26.29 21.67
N LEU A 172 23.08 26.54 20.42
CA LEU A 172 23.14 25.55 19.34
C LEU A 172 24.58 25.32 18.85
N PHE A 173 25.50 26.26 19.10
CA PHE A 173 26.89 26.15 18.67
C PHE A 173 27.79 26.17 19.91
N THR A 174 28.47 25.06 20.18
CA THR A 174 29.42 24.93 21.28
C THR A 174 30.85 24.85 20.76
N VAL A 175 31.83 25.33 21.54
CA VAL A 175 33.23 25.43 21.10
C VAL A 175 34.18 24.84 22.14
N LEU A 176 35.18 24.07 21.68
CA LEU A 176 36.21 23.48 22.53
C LEU A 176 37.61 23.58 21.87
N PRO A 177 38.68 23.89 22.64
CA PRO A 177 38.68 24.25 24.06
C PRO A 177 38.13 25.66 24.31
N LEU A 178 37.71 25.97 25.54
CA LEU A 178 37.18 27.30 25.89
C LEU A 178 38.28 28.34 26.17
N ASN A 179 39.52 27.93 26.36
CA ASN A 179 40.66 28.83 26.56
C ASN A 179 41.93 28.14 26.09
N TYR A 180 42.94 28.92 25.71
CA TYR A 180 44.24 28.38 25.31
C TYR A 180 45.33 29.47 25.32
N THR A 181 46.56 29.10 25.65
CA THR A 181 47.73 30.00 25.51
C THR A 181 48.54 29.52 24.31
N LEU A 182 48.59 30.34 23.24
CA LEU A 182 49.35 30.07 22.02
C LEU A 182 50.75 30.70 22.11
N PRO A 183 51.81 29.87 22.13
CA PRO A 183 53.17 30.37 21.99
C PRO A 183 53.39 31.14 20.68
N PRO A 184 54.49 31.90 20.58
CA PRO A 184 54.90 32.57 19.34
C PRO A 184 54.99 31.63 18.14
N GLN A 185 54.54 32.08 16.96
CA GLN A 185 54.61 31.33 15.70
C GLN A 185 53.91 29.96 15.73
N THR A 186 52.87 29.80 16.55
CA THR A 186 52.11 28.54 16.66
C THR A 186 50.63 28.71 16.32
N GLN A 187 49.94 27.58 16.18
CA GLN A 187 48.51 27.53 15.89
C GLN A 187 47.80 26.47 16.75
N LYS A 188 46.50 26.63 16.92
CA LYS A 188 45.63 25.70 17.66
C LYS A 188 44.29 25.53 16.94
N VAL A 189 43.84 24.29 16.85
CA VAL A 189 42.50 23.94 16.35
C VAL A 189 41.48 24.09 17.48
N PHE A 190 40.37 24.77 17.19
CA PHE A 190 39.17 24.84 18.00
C PHE A 190 38.04 24.13 17.25
N TYR A 191 37.38 23.19 17.91
CA TYR A 191 36.25 22.44 17.36
C TYR A 191 34.95 23.13 17.72
N ILE A 192 34.04 23.21 16.75
CA ILE A 192 32.71 23.76 16.86
C ILE A 192 31.74 22.60 16.66
N ASP A 193 30.84 22.38 17.62
CA ASP A 193 29.72 21.45 17.47
C ASP A 193 28.44 22.26 17.23
N PHE A 194 27.64 21.83 16.25
CA PHE A 194 26.30 22.36 15.96
C PHE A 194 25.25 21.33 16.38
N VAL A 195 24.49 21.62 17.45
CA VAL A 195 23.39 20.79 17.96
C VAL A 195 22.05 21.47 17.63
N PRO A 196 21.40 21.10 16.52
CA PRO A 196 20.18 21.74 16.04
C PRO A 196 18.94 21.40 16.89
N GLN A 197 18.14 22.42 17.15
CA GLN A 197 16.82 22.32 17.80
C GLN A 197 15.74 22.99 16.93
N LEU A 198 14.46 22.70 17.22
CA LEU A 198 13.32 23.32 16.55
C LEU A 198 13.29 24.85 16.75
N PRO A 199 12.76 25.62 15.77
CA PRO A 199 12.30 25.19 14.44
C PRO A 199 13.46 24.95 13.47
N ALA A 200 13.26 24.13 12.45
CA ALA A 200 14.26 23.92 11.39
C ALA A 200 14.52 25.18 10.54
N GLY A 201 15.51 25.13 9.66
CA GLY A 201 15.95 26.26 8.82
C GLY A 201 17.36 26.73 9.13
N GLU A 202 17.72 27.90 8.61
CA GLU A 202 19.03 28.53 8.80
C GLU A 202 19.26 28.91 10.27
N LYS A 203 20.43 28.54 10.79
CA LYS A 203 20.92 28.90 12.12
C LYS A 203 22.26 29.60 11.98
N SER A 204 22.44 30.68 12.72
CA SER A 204 23.69 31.43 12.74
C SER A 204 24.05 31.85 14.15
N ALA A 205 25.35 31.89 14.44
CA ALA A 205 25.87 32.40 15.70
C ALA A 205 27.20 33.13 15.48
N ILE A 206 27.65 33.84 16.51
CA ILE A 206 28.96 34.48 16.56
C ILE A 206 29.72 33.84 17.71
N ILE A 207 30.85 33.24 17.40
CA ILE A 207 31.83 32.75 18.37
C ILE A 207 32.84 33.86 18.63
N THR A 208 32.98 34.26 19.90
CA THR A 208 33.86 35.35 20.33
C THR A 208 35.07 34.79 21.07
N PHE A 209 36.27 35.07 20.57
CA PHE A 209 37.54 34.69 21.20
C PHE A 209 38.12 35.88 21.97
N TYR A 210 37.96 35.89 23.28
CA TYR A 210 38.53 36.93 24.14
C TYR A 210 40.03 36.68 24.32
N ASN A 211 40.84 37.72 24.10
CA ASN A 211 42.28 37.58 24.00
C ASN A 211 43.04 38.81 24.52
N ASN A 212 44.37 38.70 24.63
CA ASN A 212 45.26 39.77 25.10
C ASN A 212 45.82 40.66 23.98
N THR A 213 45.24 40.66 22.77
CA THR A 213 45.52 41.70 21.77
C THR A 213 44.80 42.99 22.14
N PHE A 214 45.12 44.12 21.51
CA PHE A 214 44.48 45.41 21.75
C PHE A 214 42.99 45.41 21.41
N SER A 215 42.58 44.62 20.41
CA SER A 215 41.16 44.45 20.09
C SER A 215 40.41 43.77 21.23
N GLY A 216 41.11 42.97 22.06
CA GLY A 216 40.56 42.17 23.14
C GLY A 216 39.70 40.99 22.67
N GLN A 217 39.23 40.98 21.42
CA GLN A 217 38.27 40.03 20.87
C GLN A 217 38.48 39.83 19.36
N VAL A 218 38.28 38.61 18.88
CA VAL A 218 38.06 38.33 17.46
C VAL A 218 36.81 37.48 17.31
N TYR A 219 36.08 37.67 16.21
CA TYR A 219 34.79 37.03 15.95
C TYR A 219 34.91 36.01 14.81
N LEU A 220 34.25 34.87 15.00
CA LEU A 220 33.98 33.88 13.96
C LEU A 220 32.46 33.80 13.76
N ASN A 221 31.99 34.07 12.55
CA ASN A 221 30.60 33.79 12.20
C ASN A 221 30.46 32.28 11.95
N VAL A 222 29.43 31.65 12.48
CA VAL A 222 29.11 30.25 12.18
C VAL A 222 27.69 30.16 11.65
N ARG A 223 27.49 29.35 10.62
CA ARG A 223 26.18 29.13 9.98
C ARG A 223 25.97 27.64 9.75
N GLY A 224 24.73 27.18 9.88
CA GLY A 224 24.34 25.81 9.61
C GLY A 224 22.85 25.72 9.33
N ARG A 225 22.44 24.75 8.52
CA ARG A 225 21.05 24.62 8.09
C ARG A 225 20.44 23.32 8.60
N VAL A 226 19.24 23.41 9.17
CA VAL A 226 18.48 22.25 9.64
C VAL A 226 17.43 21.88 8.60
N LEU A 227 17.46 20.65 8.10
CA LEU A 227 16.49 20.16 7.10
C LEU A 227 15.16 19.74 7.75
N ASN A 228 14.04 19.90 7.05
CA ASN A 228 12.71 19.45 7.50
C ASN A 228 12.41 18.02 7.03
N PRO A 229 11.64 17.22 7.79
CA PRO A 229 11.00 16.03 7.23
C PRO A 229 9.94 16.46 6.20
N VAL A 230 9.70 15.62 5.20
CA VAL A 230 8.67 15.87 4.17
C VAL A 230 7.87 14.58 3.98
N PHE A 231 6.57 14.67 4.23
CA PHE A 231 5.64 13.59 3.96
C PHE A 231 5.31 13.57 2.46
N THR A 232 5.59 12.47 1.78
CA THR A 232 5.21 12.28 0.39
C THR A 232 4.52 10.93 0.21
N ALA A 233 3.22 10.93 -0.09
CA ALA A 233 2.53 9.74 -0.55
C ALA A 233 2.74 9.57 -2.07
N ASN A 234 2.95 8.34 -2.53
CA ASN A 234 3.10 8.05 -3.96
C ASN A 234 1.78 8.19 -4.75
N THR A 235 0.66 8.40 -4.06
CA THR A 235 -0.65 8.71 -4.64
C THR A 235 -1.46 9.58 -3.67
N SER A 236 -2.27 10.48 -4.22
CA SER A 236 -3.29 11.23 -3.47
C SER A 236 -4.65 10.53 -3.46
N ILE A 237 -4.84 9.51 -4.33
CA ILE A 237 -6.08 8.74 -4.45
C ILE A 237 -5.77 7.25 -4.49
N LEU A 238 -6.35 6.48 -3.59
CA LEU A 238 -6.36 5.02 -3.63
C LEU A 238 -7.74 4.54 -4.09
N ASN A 239 -7.86 4.30 -5.40
CA ASN A 239 -9.11 3.82 -6.00
C ASN A 239 -9.18 2.29 -5.97
N PHE A 240 -10.19 1.72 -5.31
CA PHE A 240 -10.45 0.29 -5.22
C PHE A 240 -11.18 -0.28 -6.44
N ASP A 241 -11.43 0.54 -7.46
CA ASP A 241 -12.23 0.21 -8.64
C ASP A 241 -13.62 -0.29 -8.23
N THR A 242 -14.25 -1.05 -9.13
CA THR A 242 -15.52 -1.71 -8.86
C THR A 242 -15.30 -3.05 -8.15
N LEU A 243 -16.05 -3.31 -7.08
CA LEU A 243 -16.02 -4.59 -6.36
C LEU A 243 -17.42 -5.14 -6.04
N PRO A 244 -17.57 -6.47 -5.90
CA PRO A 244 -18.86 -7.06 -5.52
C PRO A 244 -19.29 -6.71 -4.08
N TYR A 245 -20.58 -6.59 -3.86
CA TYR A 245 -21.17 -6.38 -2.53
C TYR A 245 -20.71 -7.40 -1.48
N ARG A 246 -20.32 -6.92 -0.28
CA ARG A 246 -19.81 -7.72 0.86
C ARG A 246 -18.60 -8.62 0.55
N THR A 247 -17.83 -8.28 -0.47
CA THR A 247 -16.48 -8.82 -0.66
C THR A 247 -15.45 -7.83 -0.12
N SER A 248 -14.20 -8.27 0.02
CA SER A 248 -13.11 -7.37 0.39
C SER A 248 -12.13 -7.21 -0.76
N LYS A 249 -11.58 -6.01 -0.91
CA LYS A 249 -10.47 -5.73 -1.81
C LYS A 249 -9.41 -4.94 -1.05
N THR A 250 -8.16 -5.34 -1.23
CA THR A 250 -7.03 -4.72 -0.56
C THR A 250 -6.17 -4.01 -1.61
N LYS A 251 -5.79 -2.76 -1.33
CA LYS A 251 -4.79 -2.02 -2.10
C LYS A 251 -3.77 -1.43 -1.14
N SER A 252 -2.58 -1.16 -1.66
CA SER A 252 -1.53 -0.51 -0.91
C SER A 252 -0.99 0.69 -1.66
N PHE A 253 -0.41 1.59 -0.88
CA PHE A 253 0.35 2.72 -1.37
C PHE A 253 1.53 2.95 -0.43
N THR A 254 2.45 3.82 -0.81
CA THR A 254 3.66 4.07 -0.05
C THR A 254 3.74 5.51 0.39
N VAL A 255 4.18 5.71 1.62
CA VAL A 255 4.61 7.00 2.15
C VAL A 255 6.12 6.98 2.23
N THR A 256 6.76 7.96 1.62
CA THR A 256 8.21 8.17 1.63
C THR A 256 8.50 9.47 2.37
N ASN A 257 9.51 9.42 3.24
CA ASN A 257 10.09 10.65 3.76
C ASN A 257 11.08 11.22 2.74
N THR A 258 10.63 12.15 1.89
CA THR A 258 11.50 12.81 0.91
C THR A 258 12.22 14.02 1.50
N GLY A 259 12.04 14.28 2.80
CA GLY A 259 12.70 15.34 3.52
C GLY A 259 14.05 14.92 4.04
N GLY A 260 14.77 15.88 4.60
CA GLY A 260 16.09 15.64 5.16
C GLY A 260 16.07 15.13 6.60
N SER A 261 15.01 15.33 7.38
CA SER A 261 14.97 14.90 8.81
C SER A 261 14.03 13.72 9.06
N LEU A 262 14.12 13.07 10.23
CA LEU A 262 13.26 11.97 10.65
C LEU A 262 11.77 12.39 10.66
N LEU A 263 10.96 11.68 9.88
CA LEU A 263 9.50 11.85 9.84
C LEU A 263 8.87 10.91 10.88
N ILE A 264 8.14 11.46 11.84
CA ILE A 264 7.43 10.69 12.87
C ILE A 264 5.94 10.73 12.54
N LEU A 265 5.35 9.58 12.30
CA LEU A 265 3.91 9.39 12.13
C LEU A 265 3.29 9.22 13.52
N GLU A 266 2.59 10.24 13.98
CA GLU A 266 1.95 10.29 15.31
C GLU A 266 0.69 9.41 15.34
N SER A 267 -0.15 9.52 14.32
CA SER A 267 -1.33 8.67 14.15
C SER A 267 -1.77 8.59 12.69
N VAL A 268 -2.41 7.47 12.36
CA VAL A 268 -3.03 7.22 11.06
C VAL A 268 -4.39 6.58 11.32
N TYR A 269 -5.47 7.20 10.82
CA TYR A 269 -6.81 6.64 10.98
C TYR A 269 -7.73 6.96 9.80
N VAL A 270 -8.78 6.16 9.67
CA VAL A 270 -9.86 6.30 8.68
C VAL A 270 -11.19 6.29 9.43
N ILE A 271 -12.08 7.24 9.11
CA ILE A 271 -13.41 7.35 9.71
C ILE A 271 -14.44 6.82 8.72
N HIS A 272 -14.47 5.50 8.53
CA HIS A 272 -15.47 4.82 7.70
C HIS A 272 -15.46 3.31 7.98
N ASP A 273 -16.61 2.72 8.34
CA ASP A 273 -16.70 1.32 8.79
C ASP A 273 -16.29 0.30 7.72
N ASP A 274 -16.48 0.64 6.45
CA ASP A 274 -16.12 -0.24 5.33
C ASP A 274 -14.61 -0.26 5.04
N PHE A 275 -13.81 0.67 5.57
CA PHE A 275 -12.36 0.73 5.34
C PHE A 275 -11.59 0.33 6.61
N SER A 276 -10.58 -0.51 6.43
CA SER A 276 -9.70 -0.97 7.52
C SER A 276 -8.22 -0.85 7.11
N ILE A 277 -7.37 -0.57 8.10
CA ILE A 277 -5.94 -0.36 7.92
C ILE A 277 -5.21 -1.53 8.58
N ALA A 278 -4.37 -2.25 7.83
CA ALA A 278 -3.66 -3.42 8.36
C ALA A 278 -2.46 -3.04 9.27
N THR A 279 -1.90 -1.85 9.08
CA THR A 279 -0.76 -1.33 9.87
C THR A 279 -1.25 -0.25 10.82
N THR A 280 -1.25 -0.53 12.13
CA THR A 280 -1.58 0.43 13.17
C THR A 280 -0.39 0.65 14.10
N GLY A 281 -0.08 1.92 14.41
CA GLY A 281 1.00 2.29 15.32
C GLY A 281 1.74 3.57 14.90
N SER A 282 2.34 4.24 15.88
CA SER A 282 3.32 5.31 15.64
C SER A 282 4.55 4.72 14.98
N ASP A 283 5.05 5.36 13.92
CA ASP A 283 6.21 4.87 13.18
C ASP A 283 7.15 6.01 12.81
N SER A 284 8.40 5.70 12.51
CA SER A 284 9.41 6.69 12.16
C SER A 284 10.14 6.32 10.87
N LEU A 285 10.28 7.28 9.95
CA LEU A 285 10.92 7.09 8.66
C LEU A 285 12.16 7.97 8.56
N TYR A 286 13.33 7.36 8.39
CA TYR A 286 14.56 8.10 8.09
C TYR A 286 14.46 8.74 6.70
N PRO A 287 15.34 9.70 6.36
CA PRO A 287 15.36 10.29 5.03
C PRO A 287 15.47 9.22 3.93
N ASN A 288 14.61 9.31 2.92
CA ASN A 288 14.40 8.35 1.83
C ASN A 288 13.80 6.99 2.23
N ASP A 289 13.54 6.73 3.50
CA ASP A 289 12.79 5.54 3.90
C ASP A 289 11.36 5.61 3.37
N THR A 290 10.86 4.43 3.04
CA THR A 290 9.51 4.26 2.50
C THR A 290 8.77 3.20 3.30
N LYS A 291 7.53 3.50 3.68
CA LYS A 291 6.61 2.57 4.34
C LYS A 291 5.39 2.33 3.48
N THR A 292 4.98 1.06 3.41
CA THR A 292 3.78 0.65 2.70
C THR A 292 2.59 0.63 3.65
N PHE A 293 1.50 1.29 3.28
CA PHE A 293 0.22 1.23 3.95
C PHE A 293 -0.74 0.36 3.15
N THR A 294 -1.32 -0.63 3.82
CA THR A 294 -2.26 -1.59 3.21
C THR A 294 -3.66 -1.33 3.74
N ILE A 295 -4.57 -1.00 2.84
CA ILE A 295 -5.95 -0.61 3.13
C ILE A 295 -6.88 -1.65 2.53
N THR A 296 -7.87 -2.10 3.31
CA THR A 296 -8.89 -3.05 2.86
C THR A 296 -10.26 -2.39 2.89
N LEU A 297 -10.92 -2.36 1.74
CA LEU A 297 -12.33 -1.98 1.58
C LEU A 297 -13.20 -3.25 1.67
N THR A 298 -14.17 -3.26 2.58
CA THR A 298 -15.20 -4.30 2.77
C THR A 298 -16.57 -3.64 2.83
N PRO A 299 -17.25 -3.45 1.69
CA PRO A 299 -18.47 -2.66 1.62
C PRO A 299 -19.63 -3.30 2.37
N THR A 300 -20.38 -2.50 3.12
CA THR A 300 -21.62 -2.91 3.80
C THR A 300 -22.89 -2.49 3.05
N THR A 301 -22.77 -1.56 2.09
CA THR A 301 -23.84 -1.13 1.16
C THR A 301 -23.39 -1.21 -0.32
N THR A 302 -24.33 -1.14 -1.26
CA THR A 302 -24.02 -0.97 -2.70
C THR A 302 -24.01 0.52 -3.05
N GLY A 303 -23.13 0.93 -3.96
CA GLY A 303 -22.98 2.34 -4.34
C GLY A 303 -21.52 2.80 -4.25
N ALA A 304 -21.32 4.12 -4.29
CA ALA A 304 -20.00 4.70 -4.12
C ALA A 304 -19.65 4.81 -2.63
N ASP A 305 -18.47 4.33 -2.26
CA ASP A 305 -17.86 4.54 -0.94
C ASP A 305 -16.67 5.48 -1.10
N SER A 306 -16.60 6.53 -0.29
CA SER A 306 -15.47 7.46 -0.30
C SER A 306 -15.19 8.04 1.09
N THR A 307 -13.92 8.10 1.47
CA THR A 307 -13.46 8.69 2.73
C THR A 307 -12.00 9.14 2.64
N GLU A 308 -11.54 9.94 3.59
CA GLU A 308 -10.14 10.35 3.69
C GLU A 308 -9.40 9.51 4.72
N LEU A 309 -8.22 9.02 4.34
CA LEU A 309 -7.22 8.47 5.26
C LEU A 309 -6.33 9.62 5.72
N ILE A 310 -6.27 9.88 7.03
CA ILE A 310 -5.63 11.06 7.60
C ILE A 310 -4.33 10.66 8.31
N PHE A 311 -3.25 11.40 8.04
CA PHE A 311 -1.92 11.23 8.64
C PHE A 311 -1.56 12.43 9.49
N PHE A 312 -1.32 12.20 10.79
CA PHE A 312 -0.72 13.20 11.68
C PHE A 312 0.77 12.91 11.84
N HIS A 313 1.61 13.92 11.65
CA HIS A 313 3.07 13.79 11.73
C HIS A 313 3.78 15.12 12.08
N ASN A 314 5.09 15.06 12.28
CA ASN A 314 5.93 16.20 12.63
C ASN A 314 6.41 17.08 11.45
N ALA A 315 6.04 16.77 10.20
CA ALA A 315 6.31 17.65 9.06
C ALA A 315 5.38 18.88 9.01
N LEU A 316 5.84 19.95 8.34
CA LEU A 316 5.13 21.25 8.26
C LEU A 316 3.73 21.17 7.64
N THR A 317 3.49 20.18 6.78
CA THR A 317 2.21 19.99 6.06
C THR A 317 1.17 19.21 6.86
N SER A 318 1.51 18.76 8.07
CA SER A 318 0.60 17.97 8.91
C SER A 318 -0.72 18.71 9.18
N ALA A 319 -1.88 18.09 9.02
CA ALA A 319 -2.13 16.71 8.61
C ALA A 319 -2.19 16.56 7.07
N ASP A 320 -1.66 15.45 6.55
CA ASP A 320 -1.76 15.05 5.14
C ASP A 320 -2.83 13.96 4.93
N THR A 321 -3.47 13.92 3.76
CA THR A 321 -4.57 12.97 3.47
C THR A 321 -4.38 12.19 2.18
N VAL A 322 -4.95 10.99 2.13
CA VAL A 322 -5.12 10.19 0.90
C VAL A 322 -6.59 9.84 0.75
N LEU A 323 -7.17 10.19 -0.39
CA LEU A 323 -8.57 9.91 -0.69
C LEU A 323 -8.75 8.43 -1.02
N LEU A 324 -9.63 7.74 -0.30
CA LEU A 324 -10.02 6.37 -0.57
C LEU A 324 -11.35 6.39 -1.33
N VAL A 325 -11.43 5.71 -2.47
CA VAL A 325 -12.67 5.59 -3.25
C VAL A 325 -12.91 4.16 -3.71
N GLY A 326 -14.16 3.72 -3.73
CA GLY A 326 -14.57 2.44 -4.29
C GLY A 326 -16.01 2.50 -4.79
N PHE A 327 -16.37 1.58 -5.69
CA PHE A 327 -17.74 1.47 -6.17
C PHE A 327 -18.24 0.04 -6.07
N THR A 328 -19.29 -0.18 -5.30
CA THR A 328 -19.80 -1.50 -4.97
C THR A 328 -21.03 -1.81 -5.81
N ILE A 329 -20.97 -2.91 -6.58
CA ILE A 329 -22.10 -3.41 -7.38
C ILE A 329 -22.45 -4.86 -7.03
N ASP A 330 -23.68 -5.25 -7.30
CA ASP A 330 -24.09 -6.65 -7.20
C ASP A 330 -23.89 -7.39 -8.52
N THR A 331 -22.73 -8.04 -8.68
CA THR A 331 -22.36 -8.82 -9.89
C THR A 331 -22.59 -10.32 -9.75
N LEU A 332 -22.69 -10.83 -8.52
CA LEU A 332 -22.77 -12.26 -8.24
C LEU A 332 -24.24 -12.69 -8.21
N ARG A 333 -24.73 -13.22 -9.33
CA ARG A 333 -26.07 -13.82 -9.39
C ARG A 333 -25.99 -15.31 -9.13
N TYR A 334 -26.78 -15.78 -8.19
CA TYR A 334 -26.88 -17.21 -7.88
C TYR A 334 -28.21 -17.79 -8.36
N ARG A 335 -28.30 -19.12 -8.33
CA ARG A 335 -29.56 -19.85 -8.53
C ARG A 335 -29.62 -20.99 -7.53
N SER A 336 -30.80 -21.15 -6.94
CA SER A 336 -31.14 -22.25 -6.07
C SER A 336 -32.51 -22.81 -6.48
N PHE A 337 -32.79 -24.02 -6.02
CA PHE A 337 -34.03 -24.74 -6.28
C PHE A 337 -34.72 -25.09 -4.96
N ASP A 338 -35.98 -24.72 -4.86
CA ASP A 338 -36.89 -25.16 -3.81
C ASP A 338 -37.33 -26.61 -4.04
N ALA A 339 -37.52 -27.36 -2.95
CA ALA A 339 -37.86 -28.77 -2.99
C ALA A 339 -39.25 -29.02 -3.61
N ASN A 340 -40.25 -28.19 -3.29
CA ASN A 340 -41.61 -28.34 -3.81
C ASN A 340 -41.70 -27.89 -5.27
N LEU A 341 -41.06 -26.78 -5.62
CA LEU A 341 -40.98 -26.32 -7.01
C LEU A 341 -40.23 -27.32 -7.88
N LEU A 342 -39.15 -27.91 -7.39
CA LEU A 342 -38.46 -29.02 -8.05
C LEU A 342 -39.41 -30.22 -8.23
N ALA A 343 -40.13 -30.64 -7.18
CA ALA A 343 -41.01 -31.81 -7.22
C ALA A 343 -42.19 -31.66 -8.20
N LEU A 344 -42.76 -30.45 -8.24
CA LEU A 344 -43.96 -30.12 -9.01
C LEU A 344 -43.66 -29.54 -10.40
N ASP A 345 -42.38 -29.37 -10.75
CA ASP A 345 -41.99 -28.83 -12.04
C ASP A 345 -42.49 -29.71 -13.19
N LYS A 346 -42.94 -29.06 -14.27
CA LYS A 346 -43.64 -29.70 -15.39
C LYS A 346 -42.79 -29.69 -16.64
N ASP A 347 -42.93 -30.73 -17.46
CA ASP A 347 -42.43 -30.69 -18.82
C ASP A 347 -43.31 -29.83 -19.73
N ASN A 348 -42.91 -29.65 -20.99
CA ASN A 348 -43.68 -28.88 -21.98
C ASN A 348 -45.06 -29.47 -22.32
N LYS A 349 -45.38 -30.68 -21.82
CA LYS A 349 -46.68 -31.34 -21.96
C LYS A 349 -47.53 -31.19 -20.69
N GLY A 350 -47.04 -30.50 -19.66
CA GLY A 350 -47.72 -30.29 -18.40
C GLY A 350 -47.59 -31.45 -17.40
N ALA A 351 -46.76 -32.46 -17.68
CA ALA A 351 -46.56 -33.60 -16.79
C ALA A 351 -45.51 -33.28 -15.71
N ALA A 352 -45.91 -33.37 -14.44
CA ALA A 352 -45.04 -33.11 -13.30
C ALA A 352 -43.95 -34.18 -13.11
N GLY A 353 -42.79 -33.78 -12.60
CA GLY A 353 -41.67 -34.67 -12.32
C GLY A 353 -41.07 -35.31 -13.57
N ARG A 354 -41.12 -34.59 -14.70
CA ARG A 354 -40.51 -34.98 -15.98
C ARG A 354 -39.55 -33.90 -16.46
N ALA A 355 -38.39 -34.33 -16.93
CA ALA A 355 -37.41 -33.47 -17.58
C ALA A 355 -37.94 -33.01 -18.94
N VAL A 356 -37.65 -31.76 -19.30
CA VAL A 356 -37.88 -31.28 -20.67
C VAL A 356 -36.88 -31.97 -21.60
N LEU A 357 -37.35 -32.42 -22.77
CA LEU A 357 -36.45 -33.06 -23.73
C LEU A 357 -35.60 -31.99 -24.46
N PRO A 358 -34.29 -32.23 -24.65
CA PRO A 358 -33.39 -31.34 -25.41
C PRO A 358 -33.61 -31.50 -26.92
N LYS A 359 -34.87 -31.44 -27.36
CA LYS A 359 -35.26 -31.53 -28.76
C LYS A 359 -36.00 -30.25 -29.14
N PRO A 360 -35.74 -29.70 -30.33
CA PRO A 360 -36.46 -28.52 -30.78
C PRO A 360 -37.97 -28.74 -30.70
N ASP A 361 -38.68 -27.78 -30.13
CA ASP A 361 -40.13 -27.81 -29.99
C ASP A 361 -40.83 -26.77 -30.86
N ARG A 362 -40.07 -25.81 -31.40
CA ARG A 362 -40.54 -24.69 -32.22
C ARG A 362 -39.50 -24.33 -33.28
N ALA A 363 -39.84 -23.43 -34.21
CA ALA A 363 -38.89 -22.88 -35.16
C ALA A 363 -39.19 -21.40 -35.43
N LYS A 364 -38.19 -20.52 -35.36
CA LYS A 364 -38.28 -19.13 -35.85
C LYS A 364 -37.91 -19.13 -37.32
N PHE A 365 -38.70 -18.48 -38.16
CA PHE A 365 -38.41 -18.43 -39.58
C PHE A 365 -38.68 -17.07 -40.18
N THR A 366 -37.96 -16.77 -41.26
CA THR A 366 -38.10 -15.50 -42.00
C THR A 366 -38.37 -15.77 -43.48
N TYR A 367 -39.35 -15.06 -44.05
CA TYR A 367 -39.60 -15.02 -45.50
C TYR A 367 -39.48 -13.61 -46.02
N GLU A 368 -39.13 -13.50 -47.30
CA GLU A 368 -39.26 -12.29 -48.10
C GLU A 368 -40.18 -12.61 -49.28
N ILE A 369 -41.29 -11.89 -49.40
CA ILE A 369 -42.26 -12.04 -50.48
C ILE A 369 -42.28 -10.75 -51.27
N VAL A 370 -41.92 -10.82 -52.54
CA VAL A 370 -41.96 -9.68 -53.46
C VAL A 370 -43.39 -9.52 -53.99
N ASN A 371 -43.93 -8.30 -53.90
CA ASN A 371 -45.18 -7.91 -54.51
C ASN A 371 -45.03 -7.85 -56.02
N ILE A 372 -45.94 -8.51 -56.75
CA ILE A 372 -45.96 -8.56 -58.21
C ILE A 372 -47.10 -7.75 -58.82
N LEU A 373 -47.92 -7.08 -57.99
CA LEU A 373 -49.06 -6.30 -58.43
C LEU A 373 -48.87 -4.81 -58.12
N PRO A 374 -49.17 -3.90 -59.07
CA PRO A 374 -49.25 -2.48 -58.75
C PRO A 374 -50.45 -2.21 -57.85
N GLN A 375 -50.28 -1.41 -56.80
CA GLN A 375 -51.32 -1.01 -55.84
C GLN A 375 -51.96 -2.20 -55.10
N ALA A 376 -51.13 -3.09 -54.55
CA ALA A 376 -51.59 -4.24 -53.76
C ALA A 376 -51.99 -3.85 -52.34
N ALA A 377 -53.25 -4.11 -51.97
CA ALA A 377 -53.80 -3.70 -50.67
C ALA A 377 -53.86 -4.85 -49.63
N VAL A 378 -53.82 -6.11 -50.09
CA VAL A 378 -53.93 -7.29 -49.23
C VAL A 378 -52.98 -8.40 -49.68
N LEU A 379 -52.35 -9.08 -48.71
CA LEU A 379 -51.52 -10.27 -48.88
C LEU A 379 -52.09 -11.44 -48.06
N ASN A 380 -52.50 -12.52 -48.73
CA ASN A 380 -52.91 -13.77 -48.11
C ASN A 380 -51.77 -14.77 -48.12
N ILE A 381 -51.53 -15.47 -47.00
CA ILE A 381 -50.44 -16.43 -46.84
C ILE A 381 -50.97 -17.69 -46.15
N ASP A 382 -50.61 -18.88 -46.65
CA ASP A 382 -50.88 -20.16 -45.99
C ASP A 382 -49.57 -20.91 -45.73
N PHE A 383 -49.28 -21.21 -44.46
CA PHE A 383 -48.08 -21.94 -44.03
C PHE A 383 -48.32 -23.46 -43.89
N THR A 384 -47.25 -24.25 -43.89
CA THR A 384 -47.32 -25.68 -43.54
C THR A 384 -47.43 -25.93 -42.05
N LEU A 385 -46.94 -25.01 -41.22
CA LEU A 385 -46.98 -25.09 -39.76
C LEU A 385 -47.84 -23.96 -39.18
N PHE A 386 -48.52 -24.26 -38.05
CA PHE A 386 -49.27 -23.25 -37.30
C PHE A 386 -48.31 -22.27 -36.60
N LEU A 387 -48.66 -20.99 -36.62
CA LEU A 387 -47.91 -19.93 -35.93
C LEU A 387 -48.26 -19.87 -34.44
N ASP A 388 -47.28 -19.54 -33.59
CA ASP A 388 -47.45 -19.36 -32.14
C ASP A 388 -47.93 -17.93 -31.81
N THR A 389 -49.20 -17.66 -32.03
CA THR A 389 -49.83 -16.33 -31.83
C THR A 389 -50.11 -15.99 -30.37
N ALA A 390 -50.04 -16.97 -29.47
CA ALA A 390 -50.28 -16.79 -28.04
C ALA A 390 -49.11 -16.08 -27.32
N ARG A 391 -47.90 -16.12 -27.88
CA ARG A 391 -46.69 -15.52 -27.30
C ARG A 391 -46.16 -14.30 -28.05
N TYR A 392 -46.64 -14.05 -29.28
CA TYR A 392 -46.19 -12.94 -30.12
C TYR A 392 -47.40 -12.27 -30.76
N THR A 393 -47.79 -11.10 -30.24
CA THR A 393 -49.00 -10.35 -30.65
C THR A 393 -48.88 -9.67 -32.01
N LYS A 394 -47.68 -9.63 -32.61
CA LYS A 394 -47.42 -9.12 -33.97
C LYS A 394 -46.36 -9.99 -34.66
N PRO A 395 -46.74 -11.05 -35.41
CA PRO A 395 -45.79 -11.95 -36.07
C PRO A 395 -45.18 -11.39 -37.37
N PHE A 396 -45.26 -10.08 -37.59
CA PHE A 396 -44.81 -9.42 -38.82
C PHE A 396 -44.13 -8.08 -38.51
N THR A 397 -43.05 -7.77 -39.22
CA THR A 397 -42.31 -6.49 -39.13
C THR A 397 -42.02 -6.01 -40.55
N PHE A 398 -42.48 -4.81 -40.89
CA PHE A 398 -42.34 -4.21 -42.22
C PHE A 398 -41.62 -2.86 -42.08
N PRO A 399 -40.44 -2.67 -42.67
CA PRO A 399 -39.84 -1.34 -42.83
C PRO A 399 -40.39 -0.67 -44.11
N PRO A 400 -40.92 0.58 -44.11
CA PRO A 400 -41.31 1.47 -43.01
C PRO A 400 -42.85 1.72 -42.88
N SER A 401 -43.34 1.73 -41.64
CA SER A 401 -44.45 2.54 -41.08
C SER A 401 -45.91 2.47 -41.56
N GLN A 402 -46.34 1.68 -42.55
CA GLN A 402 -47.76 1.70 -42.99
C GLN A 402 -48.45 0.33 -43.08
N VAL A 403 -48.67 -0.32 -41.92
CA VAL A 403 -49.46 -1.57 -41.87
C VAL A 403 -50.32 -1.65 -40.60
N SER A 404 -51.65 -1.57 -40.74
CA SER A 404 -52.60 -2.04 -39.73
C SER A 404 -52.88 -3.52 -39.95
N LEU A 405 -52.21 -4.36 -39.15
CA LEU A 405 -52.51 -5.79 -39.08
C LEU A 405 -53.89 -5.98 -38.45
N ARG A 406 -54.95 -6.17 -39.25
CA ARG A 406 -56.19 -6.77 -38.75
C ARG A 406 -56.04 -8.29 -38.78
N ASP A 407 -55.68 -8.85 -37.63
CA ASP A 407 -55.80 -10.29 -37.39
C ASP A 407 -57.29 -10.68 -37.40
N THR A 408 -57.77 -11.19 -38.53
CA THR A 408 -59.14 -11.74 -38.64
C THR A 408 -59.25 -13.14 -38.06
N SER A 409 -58.15 -13.77 -37.63
CA SER A 409 -58.13 -15.13 -37.13
C SER A 409 -58.28 -15.16 -35.60
N LYS A 410 -59.52 -15.23 -35.10
CA LYS A 410 -59.78 -15.52 -33.67
C LYS A 410 -59.27 -16.91 -33.20
N LYS A 411 -58.43 -17.62 -33.98
CA LYS A 411 -57.93 -18.99 -33.72
C LYS A 411 -56.55 -19.25 -34.32
N ILE A 412 -55.85 -20.23 -33.75
CA ILE A 412 -54.61 -20.83 -34.26
C ILE A 412 -54.84 -21.35 -35.69
N THR A 413 -54.33 -20.65 -36.70
CA THR A 413 -54.50 -21.05 -38.11
C THR A 413 -53.18 -20.99 -38.88
N SER A 414 -53.08 -21.80 -39.95
CA SER A 414 -51.97 -21.72 -40.90
C SER A 414 -52.15 -20.60 -41.93
N LYS A 415 -53.34 -19.98 -41.99
CA LYS A 415 -53.74 -19.00 -43.00
C LYS A 415 -53.82 -17.60 -42.40
N TRP A 416 -53.20 -16.65 -43.07
CA TRP A 416 -53.01 -15.29 -42.60
C TRP A 416 -53.38 -14.30 -43.69
N THR A 417 -53.98 -13.20 -43.28
CA THR A 417 -54.35 -12.09 -44.16
C THR A 417 -53.72 -10.83 -43.60
N VAL A 418 -52.85 -10.21 -44.39
CA VAL A 418 -52.17 -8.96 -44.09
C VAL A 418 -52.85 -7.88 -44.93
N ILE A 419 -53.32 -6.82 -44.29
CA ILE A 419 -53.94 -5.66 -44.93
C ILE A 419 -52.97 -4.48 -44.75
N PHE A 420 -52.67 -3.78 -45.84
CA PHE A 420 -51.76 -2.63 -45.81
C PHE A 420 -52.57 -1.33 -45.70
N ASP A 421 -52.07 -0.37 -44.91
CA ASP A 421 -52.75 0.93 -44.74
C ASP A 421 -52.72 1.76 -46.02
N SER A 422 -51.64 1.60 -46.79
CA SER A 422 -51.51 2.11 -48.15
C SER A 422 -51.15 0.98 -49.11
N PRO A 423 -51.73 0.93 -50.33
CA PRO A 423 -51.38 -0.09 -51.31
C PRO A 423 -49.90 -0.05 -51.69
N LEU A 424 -49.30 -1.23 -51.88
CA LEU A 424 -47.89 -1.39 -52.25
C LEU A 424 -47.71 -1.41 -53.78
N ASP A 425 -46.63 -0.79 -54.27
CA ASP A 425 -46.24 -0.87 -55.68
C ASP A 425 -45.58 -2.20 -56.04
N SER A 426 -45.59 -2.53 -57.33
CA SER A 426 -44.93 -3.73 -57.86
C SER A 426 -43.43 -3.68 -57.59
N GLY A 427 -42.84 -4.78 -57.12
CA GLY A 427 -41.44 -4.87 -56.72
C GLY A 427 -41.18 -4.63 -55.22
N ALA A 428 -42.15 -4.13 -54.46
CA ALA A 428 -42.02 -3.97 -53.01
C ALA A 428 -41.83 -5.33 -52.32
N THR A 429 -40.95 -5.42 -51.32
CA THR A 429 -40.67 -6.68 -50.60
C THR A 429 -41.27 -6.66 -49.20
N VAL A 430 -42.00 -7.72 -48.86
CA VAL A 430 -42.58 -7.98 -47.54
C VAL A 430 -41.74 -9.00 -46.79
N THR A 431 -41.17 -8.59 -45.65
CA THR A 431 -40.45 -9.50 -44.75
C THR A 431 -41.38 -10.02 -43.65
N ILE A 432 -41.44 -11.34 -43.48
CA ILE A 432 -42.27 -12.01 -42.49
C ILE A 432 -41.36 -12.76 -41.53
N THR A 433 -41.39 -12.41 -40.24
CA THR A 433 -40.64 -13.12 -39.19
C THR A 433 -41.60 -13.72 -38.17
N ALA A 434 -41.73 -15.05 -38.14
CA ALA A 434 -42.70 -15.73 -37.28
C ALA A 434 -42.12 -16.94 -36.55
N TRP A 435 -42.84 -17.41 -35.52
CA TRP A 435 -42.53 -18.63 -34.78
C TRP A 435 -43.55 -19.73 -35.06
N ALA A 436 -43.09 -20.89 -35.50
CA ALA A 436 -43.89 -22.11 -35.65
C ALA A 436 -44.04 -22.83 -34.31
N ARG A 437 -45.23 -23.36 -34.03
CA ARG A 437 -45.57 -24.10 -32.78
C ARG A 437 -44.95 -25.50 -32.67
N LYS A 438 -44.31 -25.98 -33.75
CA LYS A 438 -43.61 -27.26 -33.83
C LYS A 438 -42.25 -27.03 -34.47
N ALA A 439 -41.28 -27.85 -34.09
CA ALA A 439 -40.02 -27.91 -34.82
C ALA A 439 -40.24 -28.43 -36.25
N GLY A 440 -39.48 -27.87 -37.18
CA GLY A 440 -39.55 -28.19 -38.60
C GLY A 440 -39.36 -26.95 -39.46
N VAL A 441 -39.52 -27.14 -40.77
CA VAL A 441 -39.45 -26.06 -41.76
C VAL A 441 -40.86 -25.58 -42.04
N ALA A 442 -41.17 -24.33 -41.67
CA ALA A 442 -42.45 -23.70 -41.99
C ALA A 442 -42.44 -23.22 -43.44
N LYS A 443 -42.90 -24.05 -44.39
CA LYS A 443 -43.01 -23.70 -45.82
C LYS A 443 -44.25 -22.85 -46.07
N ILE A 444 -44.21 -21.90 -47.00
CA ILE A 444 -45.43 -21.27 -47.53
C ILE A 444 -46.06 -22.26 -48.51
N LYS A 445 -47.29 -22.74 -48.28
CA LYS A 445 -48.04 -23.57 -49.24
C LYS A 445 -48.51 -22.76 -50.44
N LYS A 446 -49.00 -21.55 -50.16
CA LYS A 446 -49.55 -20.61 -51.15
C LYS A 446 -49.53 -19.21 -50.55
N HIS A 447 -49.30 -18.20 -51.37
CA HIS A 447 -49.57 -16.81 -51.03
C HIS A 447 -50.26 -16.14 -52.23
N SER A 448 -51.18 -15.20 -52.01
CA SER A 448 -51.83 -14.41 -53.06
C SER A 448 -51.87 -12.92 -52.70
N TRP A 449 -51.84 -12.08 -53.73
CA TRP A 449 -51.96 -10.64 -53.62
C TRP A 449 -53.32 -10.19 -54.17
N ARG A 450 -53.91 -9.17 -53.56
CA ARG A 450 -55.23 -8.66 -53.94
C ARG A 450 -55.26 -7.13 -53.93
N LYS A 451 -55.84 -6.53 -54.99
CA LYS A 451 -56.24 -5.11 -55.03
C LYS A 451 -57.62 -4.94 -54.38
N ALA A 452 -58.10 -3.74 -54.11
CA ALA A 452 -59.42 -3.54 -53.48
C ALA A 452 -60.58 -4.30 -54.17
N SER A 453 -60.46 -4.62 -55.47
CA SER A 453 -61.53 -5.22 -56.29
C SER A 453 -61.12 -6.41 -57.18
N ALA A 454 -59.89 -6.96 -57.08
CA ALA A 454 -59.48 -8.14 -57.87
C ALA A 454 -58.41 -9.00 -57.15
N GLU A 455 -58.65 -10.30 -57.04
CA GLU A 455 -57.68 -11.29 -56.52
C GLU A 455 -56.87 -11.89 -57.67
N VAL A 456 -55.54 -11.89 -57.54
CA VAL A 456 -54.67 -12.62 -58.45
C VAL A 456 -54.25 -13.92 -57.77
N ALA A 457 -54.58 -15.03 -58.43
CA ALA A 457 -54.36 -16.37 -57.90
C ALA A 457 -52.88 -16.58 -57.53
N GLY A 458 -52.68 -16.99 -56.28
CA GLY A 458 -51.36 -17.19 -55.70
C GLY A 458 -50.53 -18.30 -56.33
N LYS A 459 -49.21 -18.09 -56.45
CA LYS A 459 -48.25 -19.13 -56.85
C LYS A 459 -48.09 -20.15 -55.71
N ARG A 460 -48.16 -21.45 -56.01
CA ARG A 460 -47.63 -22.49 -55.10
C ARG A 460 -46.13 -22.29 -55.03
N ILE A 461 -45.65 -21.79 -53.91
CA ILE A 461 -44.23 -21.69 -53.63
C ILE A 461 -43.86 -22.95 -52.84
N THR A 462 -42.83 -23.67 -53.24
CA THR A 462 -42.26 -24.79 -52.46
C THR A 462 -40.92 -24.42 -51.82
N GLN A 463 -40.52 -23.15 -51.94
CA GLN A 463 -39.25 -22.66 -51.43
C GLN A 463 -39.22 -22.64 -49.90
N PRO A 464 -38.08 -23.04 -49.30
CA PRO A 464 -37.86 -22.92 -47.86
C PRO A 464 -37.80 -21.45 -47.44
N PRO A 465 -37.98 -21.14 -46.14
CA PRO A 465 -37.78 -19.79 -45.62
C PRO A 465 -36.33 -19.34 -45.80
N LYS A 466 -36.13 -18.02 -45.89
CA LYS A 466 -34.80 -17.40 -45.91
C LYS A 466 -33.98 -17.76 -44.67
N THR A 467 -34.64 -17.86 -43.52
CA THR A 467 -34.04 -18.42 -42.29
C THR A 467 -35.01 -19.38 -41.61
N ASN A 468 -34.50 -20.46 -41.00
CA ASN A 468 -35.28 -21.40 -40.19
C ASN A 468 -34.46 -21.86 -38.98
N ILE A 469 -34.53 -21.10 -37.89
CA ILE A 469 -33.81 -21.36 -36.65
C ILE A 469 -34.69 -22.24 -35.76
N LEU A 470 -34.27 -23.47 -35.53
CA LEU A 470 -34.92 -24.36 -34.59
C LEU A 470 -34.79 -23.80 -33.17
N GLY A 471 -35.92 -23.66 -32.47
CA GLY A 471 -35.95 -23.21 -31.08
C GLY A 471 -35.93 -24.42 -30.14
N LEU A 472 -34.96 -24.43 -29.25
CA LEU A 472 -34.91 -25.40 -28.15
C LEU A 472 -35.78 -24.91 -26.99
N PRO A 473 -36.50 -25.80 -26.32
CA PRO A 473 -37.21 -25.43 -25.12
C PRO A 473 -36.25 -25.06 -23.99
N LEU A 474 -36.75 -24.31 -23.01
CA LEU A 474 -36.02 -24.05 -21.77
C LEU A 474 -35.99 -25.34 -20.92
N PRO A 475 -34.85 -25.68 -20.32
CA PRO A 475 -34.78 -26.75 -19.34
C PRO A 475 -35.61 -26.40 -18.11
N ASN A 476 -35.98 -27.41 -17.33
CA ASN A 476 -36.65 -27.24 -16.05
C ASN A 476 -35.77 -27.71 -14.88
N ARG A 477 -36.23 -27.60 -13.62
CA ARG A 477 -35.45 -28.05 -12.44
C ARG A 477 -35.17 -29.55 -12.47
N ILE A 478 -36.06 -30.35 -13.07
CA ILE A 478 -35.87 -31.80 -13.26
C ILE A 478 -34.72 -32.10 -14.24
N ASN A 479 -34.46 -31.22 -15.21
CA ASN A 479 -33.28 -31.34 -16.06
C ASN A 479 -31.99 -31.22 -15.24
N VAL A 480 -31.93 -30.29 -14.29
CA VAL A 480 -30.77 -30.15 -13.39
C VAL A 480 -30.58 -31.42 -12.58
N LEU A 481 -31.64 -31.90 -11.90
CA LEU A 481 -31.58 -33.16 -11.15
C LEU A 481 -31.10 -34.32 -12.03
N THR A 482 -31.63 -34.42 -13.26
CA THR A 482 -31.24 -35.46 -14.22
C THR A 482 -29.75 -35.38 -14.54
N GLU A 483 -29.25 -34.18 -14.84
CA GLU A 483 -27.87 -33.96 -15.25
C GLU A 483 -26.89 -34.23 -14.10
N VAL A 484 -27.22 -33.79 -12.88
CA VAL A 484 -26.40 -34.05 -11.69
C VAL A 484 -26.28 -35.55 -11.41
N PHE A 485 -27.37 -36.31 -11.51
CA PHE A 485 -27.32 -37.77 -11.40
C PHE A 485 -26.49 -38.41 -12.51
N LEU A 486 -26.64 -37.95 -13.75
CA LEU A 486 -25.90 -38.47 -14.90
C LEU A 486 -24.39 -38.26 -14.74
N LYS A 487 -23.99 -37.10 -14.21
CA LYS A 487 -22.60 -36.71 -13.96
C LYS A 487 -22.04 -37.21 -12.62
N LYS A 488 -22.85 -37.90 -11.80
CA LYS A 488 -22.47 -38.32 -10.43
C LYS A 488 -21.98 -37.15 -9.57
N GLY A 489 -22.62 -35.98 -9.69
CA GLY A 489 -22.15 -34.73 -9.06
C GLY A 489 -22.41 -34.58 -7.57
N PHE A 490 -23.05 -35.55 -6.92
CA PHE A 490 -23.28 -35.49 -5.47
C PHE A 490 -22.03 -35.88 -4.70
N ASP A 491 -21.90 -35.41 -3.46
CA ASP A 491 -20.78 -35.74 -2.55
C ASP A 491 -20.58 -37.26 -2.35
N SER A 492 -21.63 -38.06 -2.57
CA SER A 492 -21.54 -39.53 -2.53
C SER A 492 -21.39 -40.09 -3.95
N PRO A 493 -20.39 -40.94 -4.22
CA PRO A 493 -20.20 -41.57 -5.53
C PRO A 493 -21.31 -42.55 -5.92
N GLU A 494 -22.14 -42.97 -4.94
CA GLU A 494 -23.28 -43.88 -5.16
C GLU A 494 -24.58 -43.13 -5.53
N GLY A 495 -24.65 -41.81 -5.37
CA GLY A 495 -25.83 -41.00 -5.69
C GLY A 495 -26.16 -39.93 -4.64
N LEU A 496 -27.43 -39.54 -4.56
CA LEU A 496 -27.87 -38.55 -3.57
C LEU A 496 -28.05 -39.23 -2.20
N LEU A 497 -27.14 -38.94 -1.28
CA LEU A 497 -27.18 -39.39 0.11
C LEU A 497 -27.77 -38.29 1.02
N VAL A 498 -28.79 -38.63 1.80
CA VAL A 498 -29.28 -37.83 2.94
C VAL A 498 -29.10 -38.63 4.22
N GLY A 499 -28.41 -38.05 5.20
CA GLY A 499 -27.87 -38.75 6.36
C GLY A 499 -26.44 -39.26 6.15
N VAL A 500 -25.94 -40.08 7.07
CA VAL A 500 -24.61 -40.69 6.98
C VAL A 500 -24.76 -42.20 6.86
N LYS A 501 -24.11 -42.82 5.87
CA LYS A 501 -24.16 -44.26 5.65
C LYS A 501 -23.45 -44.99 6.81
N ARG A 502 -24.16 -45.90 7.49
CA ARG A 502 -23.62 -46.71 8.60
C ARG A 502 -23.95 -48.18 8.47
N THR A 503 -23.06 -48.94 7.84
CA THR A 503 -23.23 -50.38 7.61
C THR A 503 -23.04 -51.21 8.89
N ASP A 504 -22.35 -50.66 9.87
CA ASP A 504 -22.06 -51.29 11.16
C ASP A 504 -23.27 -51.38 12.10
N SER A 505 -24.34 -50.61 11.84
CA SER A 505 -25.51 -50.56 12.73
C SER A 505 -26.79 -50.12 12.00
N SER A 506 -27.09 -50.81 10.90
CA SER A 506 -28.26 -50.54 10.03
C SER A 506 -29.62 -50.82 10.70
N SER A 507 -29.65 -51.58 11.80
CA SER A 507 -30.85 -51.78 12.62
C SER A 507 -31.20 -50.59 13.50
N HIS A 508 -30.27 -49.65 13.65
CA HIS A 508 -30.38 -48.53 14.58
C HIS A 508 -30.31 -47.16 13.90
N TYR A 509 -29.56 -47.06 12.81
CA TYR A 509 -29.42 -45.84 12.02
C TYR A 509 -30.20 -45.92 10.72
N GLY A 510 -30.90 -44.84 10.37
CA GLY A 510 -31.52 -44.66 9.06
C GLY A 510 -30.75 -43.67 8.20
N TRP A 511 -30.68 -43.94 6.88
CA TRP A 511 -30.22 -42.98 5.88
C TRP A 511 -30.94 -43.23 4.56
N ALA A 512 -30.98 -42.22 3.69
CA ALA A 512 -31.57 -42.33 2.37
C ALA A 512 -30.50 -42.22 1.29
N LEU A 513 -30.38 -43.23 0.43
CA LEU A 513 -29.44 -43.24 -0.69
C LEU A 513 -30.19 -43.48 -2.00
N PHE A 514 -30.40 -42.41 -2.76
CA PHE A 514 -31.03 -42.45 -4.07
C PHE A 514 -29.95 -42.62 -5.12
N ARG A 515 -29.91 -43.77 -5.78
CA ARG A 515 -28.90 -44.09 -6.81
C ARG A 515 -29.25 -43.53 -8.18
N ASP A 516 -30.52 -43.20 -8.38
CA ASP A 516 -31.02 -42.65 -9.61
C ASP A 516 -32.06 -41.55 -9.36
N LYS A 517 -32.31 -40.75 -10.41
CA LYS A 517 -33.30 -39.68 -10.35
C LYS A 517 -34.74 -40.17 -10.14
N LYS A 518 -35.07 -41.40 -10.55
CA LYS A 518 -36.43 -41.94 -10.42
C LYS A 518 -36.75 -42.18 -8.95
N GLN A 519 -35.81 -42.74 -8.19
CA GLN A 519 -35.87 -42.92 -6.75
C GLN A 519 -36.05 -41.58 -6.02
N ALA A 520 -35.22 -40.58 -6.35
CA ALA A 520 -35.32 -39.25 -5.77
C ALA A 520 -36.68 -38.58 -6.08
N LEU A 521 -37.16 -38.65 -7.33
CA LEU A 521 -38.43 -38.05 -7.74
C LEU A 521 -39.66 -38.74 -7.14
N ILE A 522 -39.59 -40.05 -6.86
CA ILE A 522 -40.68 -40.73 -6.15
C ILE A 522 -40.77 -40.21 -4.71
N THR A 523 -39.62 -39.98 -4.06
CA THR A 523 -39.55 -39.43 -2.70
C THR A 523 -40.01 -37.96 -2.63
N LEU A 524 -39.58 -37.11 -3.56
CA LEU A 524 -39.98 -35.69 -3.61
C LEU A 524 -41.51 -35.50 -3.76
N GLY A 525 -42.19 -36.41 -4.46
CA GLY A 525 -43.65 -36.39 -4.64
C GLY A 525 -44.12 -35.57 -5.85
N LYS A 526 -44.65 -36.24 -6.88
CA LYS A 526 -45.00 -35.61 -8.17
C LYS A 526 -46.36 -34.88 -8.22
N SER A 527 -46.96 -34.59 -7.08
CA SER A 527 -48.26 -33.90 -6.96
C SER A 527 -48.44 -33.32 -5.56
N LEU A 528 -49.28 -32.29 -5.43
CA LEU A 528 -49.50 -31.56 -4.17
C LEU A 528 -49.96 -32.46 -3.01
N ASP A 529 -50.69 -33.54 -3.28
CA ASP A 529 -51.10 -34.55 -2.29
C ASP A 529 -49.97 -35.52 -1.87
N LYS A 530 -48.83 -35.49 -2.59
CA LYS A 530 -47.72 -36.43 -2.42
C LYS A 530 -46.41 -35.78 -1.97
N ILE A 531 -46.32 -34.45 -1.90
CA ILE A 531 -45.15 -33.76 -1.37
C ILE A 531 -45.03 -33.91 0.14
N HIS A 532 -43.79 -33.86 0.64
CA HIS A 532 -43.51 -33.92 2.07
C HIS A 532 -43.75 -32.56 2.73
N ASN A 533 -44.78 -32.45 3.55
CA ASN A 533 -45.18 -31.23 4.26
C ASN A 533 -45.35 -31.43 5.77
N GLY A 534 -44.98 -32.60 6.29
CA GLY A 534 -45.05 -32.93 7.71
C GLY A 534 -43.87 -32.37 8.50
N SER A 535 -44.00 -32.40 9.83
CA SER A 535 -43.05 -31.80 10.76
C SER A 535 -41.60 -32.28 10.52
N PRO A 536 -40.62 -31.34 10.53
CA PRO A 536 -39.22 -31.68 10.34
C PRO A 536 -38.69 -32.52 11.51
N ARG A 537 -37.96 -33.58 11.19
CA ARG A 537 -37.44 -34.54 12.17
C ARG A 537 -36.27 -35.37 11.62
N GLY A 538 -35.54 -36.02 12.53
CA GLY A 538 -34.59 -37.08 12.20
C GLY A 538 -35.28 -38.36 11.73
N PHE A 539 -34.50 -39.29 11.18
CA PHE A 539 -35.00 -40.55 10.63
C PHE A 539 -35.50 -41.53 11.70
N ASP A 540 -35.08 -41.35 12.94
CA ASP A 540 -35.40 -42.15 14.12
C ASP A 540 -36.72 -41.81 14.81
N ARG A 541 -37.30 -40.65 14.52
CA ARG A 541 -38.54 -40.21 15.16
C ARG A 541 -39.71 -40.73 14.36
N MET A 542 -40.61 -41.46 15.04
CA MET A 542 -41.86 -41.90 14.43
C MET A 542 -42.66 -40.68 13.96
N ASP A 543 -43.07 -40.72 12.69
CA ASP A 543 -44.14 -39.85 12.19
C ASP A 543 -45.41 -40.09 13.03
N PRO A 544 -46.15 -39.04 13.45
CA PRO A 544 -47.40 -39.23 14.17
C PRO A 544 -48.33 -40.22 13.45
N GLY A 545 -48.69 -41.32 14.13
CA GLY A 545 -49.53 -42.39 13.56
C GLY A 545 -48.78 -43.53 12.85
N LYS A 546 -47.46 -43.63 12.94
CA LYS A 546 -46.66 -44.77 12.44
C LYS A 546 -46.16 -45.69 13.56
N LYS A 547 -45.89 -46.95 13.20
CA LYS A 547 -45.50 -48.02 14.14
C LYS A 547 -43.99 -48.15 14.36
N ALA A 548 -43.15 -47.56 13.50
CA ALA A 548 -41.70 -47.70 13.58
C ALA A 548 -40.94 -46.52 12.92
N PRO A 549 -39.71 -46.23 13.39
CA PRO A 549 -38.82 -45.25 12.77
C PRO A 549 -38.18 -45.74 11.48
N LEU A 550 -37.53 -44.83 10.75
CA LEU A 550 -36.79 -45.16 9.54
C LEU A 550 -35.38 -45.64 9.92
N VAL A 551 -35.17 -46.95 9.81
CA VAL A 551 -33.87 -47.61 10.03
C VAL A 551 -33.38 -48.31 8.77
N GLY A 552 -32.06 -48.40 8.64
CA GLY A 552 -31.33 -48.93 7.50
C GLY A 552 -31.35 -48.01 6.30
N GLU A 553 -30.68 -48.46 5.23
CA GLU A 553 -30.68 -47.74 3.96
C GLU A 553 -32.07 -47.76 3.32
N LYS A 554 -32.56 -46.57 2.94
CA LYS A 554 -33.77 -46.41 2.11
C LYS A 554 -33.40 -45.84 0.75
N ASN A 555 -33.87 -46.50 -0.29
CA ASN A 555 -33.73 -46.05 -1.67
C ASN A 555 -34.98 -45.31 -2.18
N VAL A 556 -36.10 -45.36 -1.45
CA VAL A 556 -37.33 -44.59 -1.70
C VAL A 556 -38.04 -44.34 -0.37
N ILE A 557 -38.50 -43.11 -0.14
CA ILE A 557 -39.27 -42.75 1.06
C ILE A 557 -40.56 -42.07 0.59
N LEU A 558 -41.73 -42.69 0.84
CA LEU A 558 -43.01 -42.12 0.42
C LEU A 558 -43.58 -41.23 1.53
N ARG A 559 -44.19 -40.09 1.16
CA ARG A 559 -44.94 -39.21 2.08
C ARG A 559 -45.89 -39.97 3.00
N ARG A 560 -46.68 -40.89 2.45
CA ARG A 560 -47.66 -41.69 3.23
C ARG A 560 -47.02 -42.56 4.30
N LEU A 561 -45.72 -42.85 4.18
CA LEU A 561 -44.97 -43.70 5.11
C LEU A 561 -44.19 -42.84 6.11
N GLN A 562 -43.57 -41.77 5.65
CA GLN A 562 -42.70 -40.90 6.45
C GLN A 562 -42.78 -39.46 5.92
N ASN A 563 -43.79 -38.69 6.35
CA ASN A 563 -44.01 -37.33 5.89
C ASN A 563 -43.06 -36.34 6.58
N ASN A 564 -41.91 -36.06 5.98
CA ASN A 564 -40.84 -35.26 6.58
C ASN A 564 -40.35 -34.16 5.63
N ARG A 565 -40.66 -32.88 5.90
CA ARG A 565 -40.26 -31.73 5.07
C ARG A 565 -38.75 -31.53 5.02
N LEU A 566 -38.06 -31.72 6.15
CA LEU A 566 -36.61 -31.56 6.26
C LEU A 566 -35.86 -32.49 5.29
N LEU A 567 -36.35 -33.72 5.09
CA LEU A 567 -35.80 -34.66 4.12
C LEU A 567 -35.79 -34.07 2.69
N THR A 568 -36.91 -33.53 2.23
CA THR A 568 -37.01 -33.00 0.87
C THR A 568 -36.23 -31.68 0.72
N ASN A 569 -36.19 -30.86 1.76
CA ASN A 569 -35.36 -29.66 1.82
C ASN A 569 -33.85 -29.99 1.76
N MET A 570 -33.42 -31.07 2.42
CA MET A 570 -32.06 -31.58 2.31
C MET A 570 -31.73 -32.11 0.92
N MET A 571 -32.66 -32.80 0.25
CA MET A 571 -32.48 -33.25 -1.13
C MET A 571 -32.29 -32.07 -2.09
N ALA A 572 -33.07 -31.00 -1.94
CA ALA A 572 -32.94 -29.79 -2.74
C ALA A 572 -31.64 -29.04 -2.46
N LEU A 573 -31.23 -28.92 -1.19
CA LEU A 573 -29.97 -28.29 -0.80
C LEU A 573 -28.76 -28.98 -1.45
N LYS A 574 -28.71 -30.31 -1.34
CA LYS A 574 -27.66 -31.11 -1.95
C LYS A 574 -27.67 -31.05 -3.47
N LEU A 575 -28.85 -30.94 -4.09
CA LEU A 575 -28.96 -30.67 -5.52
C LEU A 575 -28.37 -29.29 -5.88
N ASN A 576 -28.67 -28.26 -5.10
CA ASN A 576 -28.18 -26.90 -5.34
C ASN A 576 -26.65 -26.83 -5.26
N ILE A 577 -26.07 -27.44 -4.22
CA ILE A 577 -24.61 -27.57 -4.07
C ILE A 577 -24.01 -28.32 -5.27
N ALA A 578 -24.51 -29.53 -5.57
CA ALA A 578 -23.98 -30.34 -6.65
C ALA A 578 -24.14 -29.70 -8.05
N ALA A 579 -25.24 -28.98 -8.29
CA ALA A 579 -25.46 -28.26 -9.55
C ALA A 579 -24.49 -27.08 -9.72
N SER A 580 -24.19 -26.39 -8.62
CA SER A 580 -23.17 -25.33 -8.57
C SER A 580 -21.78 -25.89 -8.81
N ASP A 581 -21.40 -26.96 -8.12
CA ASP A 581 -20.08 -27.61 -8.26
C ASP A 581 -19.83 -28.13 -9.69
N LEU A 582 -20.89 -28.56 -10.39
CA LEU A 582 -20.83 -29.00 -11.79
C LEU A 582 -20.91 -27.85 -12.83
N GLY A 583 -21.03 -26.60 -12.38
CA GLY A 583 -21.21 -25.42 -13.26
C GLY A 583 -22.52 -25.43 -14.05
N ILE A 584 -23.52 -26.20 -13.61
CA ILE A 584 -24.88 -26.20 -14.20
C ILE A 584 -25.62 -24.94 -13.76
N THR A 585 -25.46 -24.51 -12.51
CA THR A 585 -25.84 -23.19 -12.01
C THR A 585 -24.59 -22.34 -11.77
N PRO A 586 -24.69 -21.04 -11.46
CA PRO A 586 -23.54 -20.25 -11.03
C PRO A 586 -22.79 -20.97 -9.89
N VAL A 587 -21.46 -20.92 -9.95
CA VAL A 587 -20.55 -21.64 -9.03
C VAL A 587 -20.57 -21.03 -7.62
N ASP A 588 -19.92 -21.71 -6.67
CA ASP A 588 -19.72 -21.28 -5.27
C ASP A 588 -20.96 -21.21 -4.37
N PHE A 589 -22.12 -21.71 -4.80
CA PHE A 589 -23.31 -21.75 -3.92
C PHE A 589 -23.05 -22.47 -2.60
N GLY A 590 -22.31 -23.60 -2.61
CA GLY A 590 -21.99 -24.35 -1.40
C GLY A 590 -21.06 -23.62 -0.41
N GLU A 591 -20.32 -22.62 -0.89
CA GLU A 591 -19.30 -21.90 -0.13
C GLU A 591 -19.84 -20.61 0.51
N LEU A 592 -21.06 -20.19 0.16
CA LEU A 592 -21.74 -19.08 0.82
C LEU A 592 -21.90 -19.37 2.32
N THR A 593 -21.66 -18.35 3.14
CA THR A 593 -21.81 -18.42 4.60
C THR A 593 -23.20 -17.94 5.02
N TYR A 594 -23.88 -18.71 5.85
CA TYR A 594 -25.19 -18.35 6.40
C TYR A 594 -25.02 -17.55 7.70
N ASN A 595 -25.75 -16.44 7.80
CA ASN A 595 -25.87 -15.67 9.04
C ASN A 595 -27.15 -14.81 8.99
N ASP A 596 -28.18 -15.23 9.69
CA ASP A 596 -29.47 -14.51 9.76
C ASP A 596 -29.57 -13.47 10.89
N GLY A 597 -28.47 -13.21 11.60
CA GLY A 597 -28.44 -12.27 12.72
C GLY A 597 -29.05 -12.79 14.02
N THR A 598 -29.52 -14.05 14.05
CA THR A 598 -29.96 -14.71 15.30
C THR A 598 -28.78 -15.32 16.07
N ASP A 599 -28.95 -15.60 17.36
CA ASP A 599 -27.97 -16.36 18.14
C ASP A 599 -28.18 -17.88 17.94
N ASN A 600 -27.89 -18.35 16.72
CA ASN A 600 -27.99 -19.76 16.35
C ASN A 600 -26.63 -20.34 15.95
N PRO A 601 -25.79 -20.76 16.92
CA PRO A 601 -24.43 -21.24 16.64
C PRO A 601 -24.39 -22.57 15.86
N LEU A 602 -25.53 -23.25 15.71
CA LEU A 602 -25.63 -24.46 14.91
C LEU A 602 -25.44 -24.17 13.41
N VAL A 603 -25.87 -23.00 12.93
CA VAL A 603 -25.86 -22.68 11.49
C VAL A 603 -25.15 -21.37 11.17
N ASN A 604 -25.21 -20.38 12.06
CA ASN A 604 -24.61 -19.07 11.81
C ASN A 604 -23.08 -19.14 11.77
N GLY A 605 -22.49 -18.48 10.77
CA GLY A 605 -21.06 -18.50 10.50
C GLY A 605 -20.55 -19.77 9.81
N LYS A 606 -21.44 -20.69 9.39
CA LYS A 606 -21.06 -21.90 8.65
C LYS A 606 -21.36 -21.74 7.16
N THR A 607 -20.55 -22.38 6.31
CA THR A 607 -20.86 -22.49 4.88
C THR A 607 -22.09 -23.37 4.66
N ILE A 608 -22.82 -23.16 3.56
CA ILE A 608 -23.97 -23.97 3.16
C ILE A 608 -23.60 -25.46 3.11
N ARG A 609 -22.41 -25.80 2.61
CA ARG A 609 -21.91 -27.18 2.59
C ARG A 609 -21.75 -27.75 4.01
N LYS A 610 -21.20 -26.96 4.94
CA LYS A 610 -21.06 -27.39 6.34
C LYS A 610 -22.40 -27.57 7.03
N ILE A 611 -23.39 -26.73 6.71
CA ILE A 611 -24.78 -26.88 7.18
C ILE A 611 -25.40 -28.18 6.64
N ALA A 612 -25.20 -28.51 5.36
CA ALA A 612 -25.66 -29.76 4.78
C ALA A 612 -25.06 -30.98 5.50
N SER A 613 -23.74 -31.00 5.73
CA SER A 613 -23.07 -32.09 6.47
C SER A 613 -23.54 -32.19 7.93
N LEU A 614 -23.76 -31.05 8.59
CA LEU A 614 -24.31 -31.01 9.95
C LEU A 614 -25.72 -31.60 9.98
N ALA A 615 -26.58 -31.18 9.04
CA ALA A 615 -27.95 -31.67 8.94
C ALA A 615 -28.01 -33.18 8.66
N ASP A 616 -27.13 -33.72 7.80
CA ASP A 616 -27.01 -35.18 7.61
C ASP A 616 -26.69 -35.91 8.91
N THR A 617 -25.74 -35.37 9.69
CA THR A 617 -25.34 -35.94 10.97
C THR A 617 -26.49 -35.88 11.98
N MET A 618 -27.20 -34.75 12.05
CA MET A 618 -28.31 -34.54 12.98
C MET A 618 -29.55 -35.36 12.62
N MET A 619 -29.86 -35.50 11.33
CA MET A 619 -30.98 -36.34 10.86
C MET A 619 -30.75 -37.83 11.13
N MET A 620 -29.50 -38.28 11.15
CA MET A 620 -29.13 -39.64 11.53
C MET A 620 -29.09 -39.82 13.06
N GLY A 621 -28.67 -38.80 13.82
CA GLY A 621 -28.39 -38.86 15.26
C GLY A 621 -27.08 -39.59 15.62
N TYR A 622 -26.80 -39.77 16.90
CA TYR A 622 -25.57 -40.43 17.38
C TYR A 622 -25.82 -41.37 18.58
N TYR A 623 -24.91 -42.32 18.80
CA TYR A 623 -24.94 -43.17 20.00
C TYR A 623 -24.08 -42.54 21.10
N ALA A 624 -24.64 -42.46 22.30
CA ALA A 624 -23.86 -42.19 23.51
C ALA A 624 -24.27 -43.16 24.63
N LEU A 625 -23.41 -43.30 25.63
CA LEU A 625 -23.75 -44.04 26.83
C LEU A 625 -24.78 -43.21 27.61
N ASP A 626 -25.97 -43.76 27.83
CA ASP A 626 -26.92 -43.17 28.74
C ASP A 626 -26.47 -43.49 30.17
N VAL A 627 -25.92 -42.47 30.84
CA VAL A 627 -25.39 -42.57 32.20
C VAL A 627 -26.43 -43.02 33.23
N ALA A 628 -27.73 -42.84 32.95
CA ALA A 628 -28.80 -43.29 33.85
C ALA A 628 -29.13 -44.78 33.69
N SER A 629 -28.97 -45.34 32.49
CA SER A 629 -29.35 -46.73 32.19
C SER A 629 -28.17 -47.67 31.94
N GLY A 630 -26.94 -47.14 31.86
CA GLY A 630 -25.73 -47.91 31.55
C GLY A 630 -25.71 -48.50 30.13
N THR A 631 -26.71 -48.19 29.30
CA THR A 631 -26.85 -48.72 27.95
C THR A 631 -26.46 -47.67 26.91
N ARG A 632 -25.91 -48.13 25.78
CA ARG A 632 -25.73 -47.24 24.62
C ARG A 632 -27.10 -46.91 24.06
N LYS A 633 -27.54 -45.67 24.27
CA LYS A 633 -28.81 -45.17 23.76
C LYS A 633 -28.53 -44.25 22.58
N HIS A 634 -29.45 -44.29 21.64
CA HIS A 634 -29.39 -43.42 20.50
C HIS A 634 -29.95 -42.05 20.89
N PHE A 635 -29.13 -41.02 20.79
CA PHE A 635 -29.47 -39.64 21.09
C PHE A 635 -29.73 -38.88 19.80
N PHE A 636 -30.71 -38.01 19.86
CA PHE A 636 -31.14 -37.16 18.77
C PHE A 636 -31.30 -35.76 19.27
N ALA A 637 -31.10 -34.82 18.35
CA ALA A 637 -31.43 -33.45 18.62
C ALA A 637 -32.92 -33.31 18.98
N ASP A 638 -33.24 -32.27 19.75
CA ASP A 638 -34.62 -31.97 20.08
C ASP A 638 -35.42 -31.52 18.84
N SER A 639 -36.74 -31.38 18.99
CA SER A 639 -37.61 -30.94 17.90
C SER A 639 -37.30 -29.52 17.41
N SER A 640 -36.74 -28.67 18.27
CA SER A 640 -36.39 -27.29 17.92
C SER A 640 -35.19 -27.23 16.97
N VAL A 641 -34.19 -28.10 17.15
CA VAL A 641 -33.05 -28.21 16.23
C VAL A 641 -33.49 -28.59 14.83
N PHE A 642 -34.41 -29.55 14.69
CA PHE A 642 -34.91 -29.94 13.36
C PHE A 642 -35.74 -28.84 12.70
N LYS A 643 -36.53 -28.08 13.47
CA LYS A 643 -37.26 -26.91 12.96
C LYS A 643 -36.30 -25.81 12.51
N ASN A 644 -35.25 -25.55 13.28
CA ASN A 644 -34.23 -24.56 12.94
C ASN A 644 -33.46 -24.96 11.68
N LEU A 645 -33.04 -26.23 11.56
CA LEU A 645 -32.41 -26.75 10.35
C LEU A 645 -33.35 -26.65 9.14
N ASP A 646 -34.61 -27.07 9.28
CA ASP A 646 -35.59 -26.99 8.19
C ASP A 646 -35.79 -25.56 7.73
N SER A 647 -36.05 -24.62 8.64
CA SER A 647 -36.23 -23.20 8.31
C SER A 647 -34.98 -22.59 7.65
N THR A 648 -33.79 -22.93 8.15
CA THR A 648 -32.52 -22.44 7.58
C THR A 648 -32.33 -22.95 6.16
N ILE A 649 -32.52 -24.25 5.95
CA ILE A 649 -32.35 -24.89 4.66
C ILE A 649 -33.42 -24.44 3.67
N ASP A 650 -34.65 -24.26 4.13
CA ASP A 650 -35.75 -23.70 3.34
C ASP A 650 -35.42 -22.28 2.86
N ASN A 651 -34.94 -21.41 3.75
CA ASN A 651 -34.48 -20.06 3.39
C ASN A 651 -33.36 -20.12 2.34
N ILE A 652 -32.35 -20.97 2.55
CA ILE A 652 -31.24 -21.14 1.60
C ILE A 652 -31.73 -21.61 0.23
N ASN A 653 -32.61 -22.62 0.17
CA ASN A 653 -33.14 -23.16 -1.07
C ASN A 653 -34.00 -22.12 -1.83
N ASN A 654 -34.71 -21.26 -1.11
CA ASN A 654 -35.56 -20.23 -1.69
C ASN A 654 -34.81 -18.92 -2.00
N ALA A 655 -33.60 -18.72 -1.48
CA ALA A 655 -32.84 -17.47 -1.60
C ALA A 655 -32.73 -16.98 -3.05
N PHE A 656 -32.34 -17.86 -3.96
CA PHE A 656 -32.13 -17.56 -5.38
C PHE A 656 -33.08 -18.35 -6.29
N GLU A 657 -34.26 -18.69 -5.78
CA GLU A 657 -35.29 -19.36 -6.56
C GLU A 657 -36.03 -18.33 -7.45
N GLY A 658 -36.43 -18.73 -8.66
CA GLY A 658 -37.10 -17.86 -9.60
C GLY A 658 -37.32 -18.47 -10.98
N PRO A 659 -37.99 -17.76 -11.91
CA PRO A 659 -38.26 -18.26 -13.25
C PRO A 659 -36.99 -18.73 -13.99
N ILE A 660 -37.15 -19.70 -14.88
CA ILE A 660 -36.09 -20.11 -15.81
C ILE A 660 -36.30 -19.31 -17.11
N ASP A 661 -35.39 -18.39 -17.44
CA ASP A 661 -35.65 -17.36 -18.45
C ASP A 661 -34.59 -17.20 -19.56
N THR A 662 -33.43 -17.85 -19.46
CA THR A 662 -32.29 -17.38 -20.26
C THR A 662 -31.41 -18.43 -20.93
N ASN A 663 -31.39 -19.69 -20.49
CA ASN A 663 -30.57 -20.72 -21.13
C ASN A 663 -31.44 -21.88 -21.61
N SER A 664 -31.67 -21.98 -22.92
CA SER A 664 -32.14 -23.22 -23.54
C SER A 664 -31.07 -24.31 -23.44
N PHE A 665 -31.40 -25.54 -23.81
CA PHE A 665 -30.40 -26.61 -23.94
C PHE A 665 -29.25 -26.17 -24.88
N SER A 666 -28.10 -25.76 -24.33
CA SER A 666 -26.86 -25.59 -25.10
C SER A 666 -26.12 -26.93 -25.23
N LYS A 667 -24.89 -26.95 -25.77
CA LYS A 667 -24.06 -28.18 -25.85
C LYS A 667 -23.95 -28.89 -24.49
N THR A 668 -24.00 -28.13 -23.40
CA THR A 668 -24.14 -28.59 -22.01
C THR A 668 -25.32 -27.88 -21.32
N LEU A 669 -25.91 -28.50 -20.28
CA LEU A 669 -26.96 -27.84 -19.50
C LEU A 669 -26.34 -26.77 -18.58
N ARG A 670 -26.74 -25.51 -18.76
CA ARG A 670 -26.40 -24.39 -17.88
C ARG A 670 -27.64 -23.56 -17.61
N ILE A 671 -27.78 -22.97 -16.43
CA ILE A 671 -28.89 -22.09 -16.04
C ILE A 671 -28.31 -20.83 -15.39
N LYS A 672 -28.73 -19.64 -15.84
CA LYS A 672 -28.24 -18.37 -15.28
C LYS A 672 -28.80 -18.11 -13.88
N GLY A 673 -28.05 -17.34 -13.09
CA GLY A 673 -28.52 -16.83 -11.80
C GLY A 673 -29.77 -15.94 -11.94
N THR A 674 -30.65 -16.00 -10.95
CA THR A 674 -31.92 -15.23 -10.89
C THR A 674 -31.74 -13.92 -10.14
N ARG A 675 -31.12 -13.97 -8.97
CA ARG A 675 -31.05 -12.90 -7.98
C ARG A 675 -29.61 -12.67 -7.57
N GLY A 676 -29.28 -11.42 -7.28
CA GLY A 676 -27.96 -11.06 -6.77
C GLY A 676 -27.79 -11.39 -5.29
N LEU A 677 -26.55 -11.55 -4.84
CA LEU A 677 -26.26 -11.89 -3.44
C LEU A 677 -26.65 -10.74 -2.48
N ALA A 678 -26.62 -9.49 -2.94
CA ALA A 678 -26.98 -8.34 -2.11
C ALA A 678 -28.46 -8.31 -1.71
N GLU A 679 -29.32 -8.97 -2.49
CA GLU A 679 -30.75 -9.10 -2.19
C GLU A 679 -31.03 -10.09 -1.04
N ILE A 680 -30.02 -10.86 -0.60
CA ILE A 680 -30.18 -11.93 0.40
C ILE A 680 -29.47 -11.54 1.70
N PRO A 681 -30.20 -11.06 2.72
CA PRO A 681 -29.59 -10.48 3.93
C PRO A 681 -28.83 -11.50 4.78
N TYR A 682 -29.17 -12.79 4.66
CA TYR A 682 -28.63 -13.87 5.50
C TYR A 682 -27.57 -14.74 4.82
N LEU A 683 -27.14 -14.41 3.59
CA LEU A 683 -26.06 -15.09 2.89
C LEU A 683 -24.93 -14.13 2.55
N ARG A 684 -23.69 -14.61 2.65
CA ARG A 684 -22.48 -13.80 2.40
C ARG A 684 -21.44 -14.64 1.67
N PRO A 685 -20.50 -14.01 0.92
CA PRO A 685 -19.30 -14.71 0.48
C PRO A 685 -18.56 -15.28 1.70
N ALA A 686 -17.81 -16.37 1.53
CA ALA A 686 -17.03 -16.95 2.61
C ALA A 686 -16.08 -15.90 3.20
N THR A 687 -16.22 -15.58 4.49
CA THR A 687 -15.26 -14.73 5.20
C THR A 687 -13.94 -15.50 5.26
N THR A 688 -12.94 -15.06 4.50
CA THR A 688 -11.60 -15.63 4.55
C THR A 688 -10.96 -15.34 5.91
N THR A 689 -11.18 -16.21 6.90
CA THR A 689 -10.10 -16.53 7.84
C THR A 689 -9.17 -17.47 7.10
N SER A 690 -7.96 -17.00 6.87
CA SER A 690 -6.89 -17.64 6.09
C SER A 690 -6.92 -19.17 6.10
N THR A 691 -7.34 -19.73 4.96
CA THR A 691 -6.58 -20.74 4.21
C THR A 691 -6.77 -20.41 2.73
N ARG A 692 -6.18 -19.30 2.27
CA ARG A 692 -6.17 -18.97 0.84
C ARG A 692 -5.11 -19.81 0.16
N ARG A 693 -5.55 -20.81 -0.61
CA ARG A 693 -4.84 -21.26 -1.81
C ARG A 693 -4.88 -20.09 -2.80
N THR A 694 -3.70 -19.62 -3.18
CA THR A 694 -3.48 -18.47 -4.05
C THR A 694 -3.74 -18.82 -5.51
N SER A 695 -4.73 -18.15 -6.11
CA SER A 695 -4.69 -17.75 -7.51
C SER A 695 -4.85 -16.23 -7.58
N GLY A 696 -3.93 -15.62 -8.33
CA GLY A 696 -3.74 -14.18 -8.48
C GLY A 696 -4.50 -13.62 -9.68
N GLU A 697 -4.81 -12.33 -9.57
CA GLU A 697 -5.55 -11.49 -10.51
C GLU A 697 -4.86 -11.34 -11.89
N GLN A 698 -5.69 -11.22 -12.92
CA GLN A 698 -5.34 -10.78 -14.27
C GLN A 698 -5.55 -9.28 -14.40
N ASN A 699 -4.55 -8.58 -14.96
CA ASN A 699 -4.75 -7.39 -15.79
C ASN A 699 -3.63 -7.32 -16.83
N ALA A 700 -3.91 -7.67 -18.09
CA ALA A 700 -3.56 -6.91 -19.30
C ALA A 700 -3.74 -7.77 -20.56
N THR A 701 -4.30 -7.14 -21.58
CA THR A 701 -4.56 -7.62 -22.93
C THR A 701 -3.28 -8.04 -23.69
N HIS A 702 -2.95 -9.32 -23.65
CA HIS A 702 -2.30 -10.12 -24.71
C HIS A 702 -2.63 -11.59 -24.42
N PRO A 703 -2.72 -12.49 -25.41
CA PRO A 703 -2.92 -13.92 -25.13
C PRO A 703 -1.80 -14.37 -24.16
N PRO A 704 -2.13 -14.86 -22.95
CA PRO A 704 -1.12 -15.10 -21.94
C PRO A 704 -0.16 -16.19 -22.44
N THR A 705 1.14 -15.95 -22.35
CA THR A 705 2.16 -16.93 -22.72
C THR A 705 2.53 -17.79 -21.51
N PHE A 706 2.78 -19.08 -21.71
CA PHE A 706 3.27 -19.98 -20.66
C PHE A 706 4.61 -19.47 -20.06
N MET A 707 4.69 -19.36 -18.74
CA MET A 707 5.89 -18.84 -18.04
C MET A 707 6.11 -19.51 -16.68
N LEU A 708 7.32 -19.98 -16.39
CA LEU A 708 7.74 -20.45 -15.06
C LEU A 708 8.66 -19.40 -14.41
N ARG A 709 8.23 -18.81 -13.30
CA ARG A 709 8.99 -17.78 -12.57
C ARG A 709 10.00 -18.42 -11.62
N GLN A 710 11.00 -17.63 -11.20
CA GLN A 710 11.92 -18.01 -10.14
C GLN A 710 11.18 -18.12 -8.80
N ASN A 711 11.47 -19.14 -8.00
CA ASN A 711 10.91 -19.29 -6.66
C ASN A 711 11.38 -18.14 -5.75
N PHE A 712 10.52 -17.69 -4.85
CA PHE A 712 10.84 -16.63 -3.90
C PHE A 712 10.39 -17.02 -2.48
N PRO A 713 11.25 -16.86 -1.46
CA PRO A 713 12.67 -16.44 -1.54
C PRO A 713 13.55 -17.47 -2.29
N ASN A 714 14.71 -17.04 -2.80
CA ASN A 714 15.78 -17.92 -3.31
C ASN A 714 17.16 -17.23 -3.15
N PRO A 715 18.06 -17.68 -2.27
CA PRO A 715 17.95 -18.90 -1.47
C PRO A 715 16.79 -18.87 -0.45
N PHE A 716 16.28 -20.03 -0.05
CA PHE A 716 15.13 -20.16 0.85
C PHE A 716 15.42 -21.02 2.08
N ASN A 717 14.68 -20.82 3.17
CA ASN A 717 14.80 -21.54 4.44
C ASN A 717 13.46 -21.69 5.17
N PRO A 718 12.93 -22.91 5.39
CA PRO A 718 12.83 -23.99 4.43
C PRO A 718 11.66 -23.81 3.46
N MET A 719 10.95 -22.67 3.51
CA MET A 719 9.75 -22.37 2.72
C MET A 719 10.06 -21.49 1.51
N THR A 720 9.47 -21.81 0.35
CA THR A 720 9.52 -20.97 -0.85
C THR A 720 8.25 -21.12 -1.68
N THR A 721 7.94 -20.13 -2.51
CA THR A 721 6.78 -20.16 -3.39
C THR A 721 7.22 -20.22 -4.85
N ILE A 722 6.73 -21.21 -5.59
CA ILE A 722 6.95 -21.36 -7.03
C ILE A 722 5.75 -20.79 -7.76
N ARG A 723 5.98 -19.78 -8.62
CA ARG A 723 4.94 -19.12 -9.41
C ARG A 723 5.06 -19.48 -10.89
N PHE A 724 3.95 -19.75 -11.55
CA PHE A 724 3.92 -20.03 -12.98
C PHE A 724 2.60 -19.57 -13.60
N GLN A 725 2.63 -19.29 -14.89
CA GLN A 725 1.49 -18.87 -15.69
C GLN A 725 1.25 -19.89 -16.79
N ILE A 726 -0.02 -20.28 -16.98
CA ILE A 726 -0.44 -21.14 -18.08
C ILE A 726 -1.41 -20.38 -19.00
N SER A 727 -1.25 -20.62 -20.31
CA SER A 727 -1.93 -19.88 -21.39
C SER A 727 -3.32 -20.40 -21.77
N ALA A 728 -3.70 -21.56 -21.21
CA ALA A 728 -4.96 -22.24 -21.43
C ALA A 728 -5.16 -23.27 -20.30
N THR A 729 -6.39 -23.69 -20.04
CA THR A 729 -6.68 -24.74 -19.06
C THR A 729 -5.86 -25.99 -19.36
N SER A 730 -5.06 -26.42 -18.38
CA SER A 730 -4.03 -27.45 -18.58
C SER A 730 -3.97 -28.44 -17.42
N ILE A 731 -3.61 -29.69 -17.74
CA ILE A 731 -3.22 -30.69 -16.74
C ILE A 731 -1.76 -30.45 -16.38
N VAL A 732 -1.52 -30.03 -15.14
CA VAL A 732 -0.21 -29.60 -14.64
C VAL A 732 0.39 -30.62 -13.69
N THR A 733 1.68 -30.92 -13.88
CA THR A 733 2.51 -31.69 -12.95
C THR A 733 3.74 -30.86 -12.59
N LEU A 734 3.96 -30.60 -11.30
CA LEU A 734 5.10 -29.85 -10.77
C LEU A 734 5.85 -30.74 -9.79
N LYS A 735 7.12 -31.01 -10.07
CA LYS A 735 7.99 -31.90 -9.29
C LYS A 735 9.31 -31.24 -8.96
N ILE A 736 9.88 -31.63 -7.82
CA ILE A 736 11.19 -31.22 -7.33
C ILE A 736 12.20 -32.36 -7.52
N TYR A 737 13.39 -32.01 -7.95
CA TYR A 737 14.50 -32.89 -8.30
C TYR A 737 15.75 -32.50 -7.53
N ASN A 738 16.51 -33.49 -7.06
CA ASN A 738 17.88 -33.26 -6.62
C ASN A 738 18.86 -33.17 -7.82
N ILE A 739 20.14 -32.92 -7.55
CA ILE A 739 21.19 -32.83 -8.58
C ILE A 739 21.40 -34.13 -9.38
N LEU A 740 20.95 -35.27 -8.86
CA LEU A 740 21.01 -36.57 -9.53
C LEU A 740 19.77 -36.85 -10.41
N GLY A 741 18.82 -35.90 -10.49
CA GLY A 741 17.60 -36.05 -11.26
C GLY A 741 16.54 -36.97 -10.61
N GLN A 742 16.67 -37.27 -9.32
CA GLN A 742 15.66 -38.04 -8.58
C GLN A 742 14.51 -37.14 -8.13
N ASP A 743 13.27 -37.59 -8.32
CA ASP A 743 12.06 -36.95 -7.77
C ASP A 743 12.12 -36.96 -6.24
N VAL A 744 12.26 -35.80 -5.59
CA VAL A 744 12.29 -35.67 -4.12
C VAL A 744 10.99 -35.10 -3.54
N ALA A 745 10.17 -34.43 -4.35
CA ALA A 745 8.82 -34.00 -3.98
C ALA A 745 7.93 -33.83 -5.22
N THR A 746 6.62 -34.05 -5.07
CA THR A 746 5.61 -33.73 -6.09
C THR A 746 4.64 -32.72 -5.51
N LEU A 747 4.62 -31.51 -6.07
CA LEU A 747 3.83 -30.39 -5.54
C LEU A 747 2.47 -30.29 -6.24
N LEU A 748 2.41 -30.65 -7.53
CA LEU A 748 1.18 -30.86 -8.28
C LEU A 748 1.29 -32.16 -9.06
N ASN A 749 0.22 -32.96 -9.06
CA ASN A 749 0.19 -34.26 -9.73
C ASN A 749 -1.05 -34.36 -10.63
N LYS A 750 -0.85 -34.15 -11.94
CA LYS A 750 -1.93 -34.15 -12.93
C LYS A 750 -3.13 -33.31 -12.51
N SER A 751 -2.86 -32.15 -11.92
CA SER A 751 -3.88 -31.23 -11.43
C SER A 751 -4.38 -30.37 -12.59
N GLU A 752 -5.69 -30.34 -12.80
CA GLU A 752 -6.31 -29.42 -13.78
C GLU A 752 -6.29 -28.01 -13.21
N LEU A 753 -5.65 -27.09 -13.94
CA LEU A 753 -5.55 -25.68 -13.58
C LEU A 753 -6.09 -24.83 -14.73
N GLU A 754 -6.92 -23.83 -14.40
CA GLU A 754 -7.47 -22.88 -15.36
C GLU A 754 -6.39 -21.93 -15.91
N GLU A 755 -6.62 -21.32 -17.08
CA GLU A 755 -5.75 -20.28 -17.65
C GLU A 755 -5.47 -19.15 -16.63
N GLY A 756 -4.20 -18.79 -16.42
CA GLY A 756 -3.83 -17.74 -15.46
C GLY A 756 -2.54 -18.01 -14.68
N GLU A 757 -2.25 -17.14 -13.71
CA GLU A 757 -1.13 -17.29 -12.78
C GLU A 757 -1.51 -18.18 -11.58
N HIS A 758 -0.60 -19.08 -11.24
CA HIS A 758 -0.72 -20.05 -10.15
C HIS A 758 0.51 -19.99 -9.26
N GLU A 759 0.31 -20.22 -7.97
CA GLU A 759 1.38 -20.28 -6.98
C GLU A 759 1.31 -21.59 -6.19
N VAL A 760 2.46 -22.21 -5.97
CA VAL A 760 2.57 -23.44 -5.18
C VAL A 760 3.67 -23.26 -4.15
N GLU A 761 3.31 -23.36 -2.87
CA GLU A 761 4.26 -23.35 -1.76
C GLU A 761 4.99 -24.70 -1.67
N PHE A 762 6.28 -24.62 -1.35
CA PHE A 762 7.14 -25.77 -1.11
C PHE A 762 7.80 -25.67 0.25
N ASP A 763 7.47 -26.62 1.12
CA ASP A 763 8.15 -26.87 2.39
C ASP A 763 9.25 -27.92 2.21
N ALA A 764 10.50 -27.49 2.32
CA ALA A 764 11.66 -28.36 2.23
C ALA A 764 12.24 -28.76 3.59
N SER A 765 11.45 -28.69 4.68
CA SER A 765 11.91 -29.00 6.05
C SER A 765 12.51 -30.40 6.20
N ILE A 766 12.14 -31.35 5.34
CA ILE A 766 12.67 -32.72 5.37
C ILE A 766 13.86 -32.96 4.42
N LEU A 767 14.33 -31.92 3.71
CA LEU A 767 15.41 -32.01 2.74
C LEU A 767 16.71 -31.35 3.26
N PRO A 768 17.90 -31.86 2.89
CA PRO A 768 19.19 -31.24 3.25
C PRO A 768 19.45 -29.93 2.49
N SER A 769 20.24 -29.01 3.05
CA SER A 769 20.70 -27.80 2.33
C SER A 769 21.41 -28.16 1.03
N GLY A 770 21.14 -27.44 -0.06
CA GLY A 770 21.71 -27.77 -1.36
C GLY A 770 20.96 -27.17 -2.55
N VAL A 771 21.39 -27.55 -3.75
CA VAL A 771 20.78 -27.14 -5.01
C VAL A 771 19.73 -28.15 -5.44
N TYR A 772 18.56 -27.64 -5.79
CA TYR A 772 17.43 -28.42 -6.31
C TYR A 772 16.94 -27.82 -7.63
N TYR A 773 16.21 -28.62 -8.40
CA TYR A 773 15.52 -28.18 -9.61
C TYR A 773 14.02 -28.45 -9.46
N TYR A 774 13.19 -27.56 -9.98
CA TYR A 774 11.77 -27.83 -10.12
C TYR A 774 11.40 -27.85 -11.60
N ARG A 775 10.64 -28.86 -11.99
CA ARG A 775 10.14 -29.04 -13.35
C ARG A 775 8.63 -29.00 -13.34
N ILE A 776 8.08 -28.16 -14.21
CA ILE A 776 6.67 -28.14 -14.53
C ILE A 776 6.44 -28.77 -15.91
N THR A 777 5.38 -29.56 -16.02
CA THR A 777 4.80 -30.04 -17.28
C THR A 777 3.34 -29.62 -17.30
N ALA A 778 2.91 -28.85 -18.30
CA ALA A 778 1.54 -28.40 -18.48
C ALA A 778 1.02 -28.86 -19.85
N ALA A 779 0.03 -29.75 -19.87
CA ALA A 779 -0.62 -30.24 -21.09
C ALA A 779 -1.99 -29.56 -21.26
N SER A 780 -2.14 -28.74 -22.29
CA SER A 780 -3.38 -28.03 -22.61
C SER A 780 -4.50 -28.99 -22.98
N ILE A 781 -5.69 -28.76 -22.43
CA ILE A 781 -6.90 -29.56 -22.69
C ILE A 781 -7.55 -29.16 -24.02
N ASP A 782 -7.48 -27.89 -24.39
CA ASP A 782 -8.16 -27.34 -25.57
C ASP A 782 -7.31 -27.38 -26.84
N ASP A 783 -5.99 -27.17 -26.73
CA ASP A 783 -5.09 -27.00 -27.88
C ASP A 783 -4.10 -28.17 -28.10
N GLU A 784 -4.18 -29.24 -27.30
CA GLU A 784 -3.29 -30.43 -27.31
C GLU A 784 -1.77 -30.14 -27.16
N ARG A 785 -1.37 -28.91 -26.84
CA ARG A 785 0.04 -28.53 -26.65
C ARG A 785 0.55 -28.88 -25.26
N THR A 786 1.78 -29.38 -25.17
CA THR A 786 2.46 -29.63 -23.88
C THR A 786 3.66 -28.69 -23.71
N TYR A 787 3.69 -27.96 -22.61
CA TYR A 787 4.78 -27.07 -22.21
C TYR A 787 5.59 -27.68 -21.08
N ILE A 788 6.91 -27.56 -21.14
CA ILE A 788 7.83 -28.06 -20.11
C ILE A 788 8.84 -26.96 -19.79
N ALA A 789 9.03 -26.66 -18.51
CA ALA A 789 10.07 -25.73 -18.05
C ALA A 789 10.74 -26.22 -16.75
N VAL A 790 12.00 -25.86 -16.58
CA VAL A 790 12.83 -26.22 -15.43
C VAL A 790 13.55 -24.98 -14.90
N LYS A 791 13.63 -24.84 -13.58
CA LYS A 791 14.38 -23.78 -12.90
C LYS A 791 15.13 -24.35 -11.69
N LYS A 792 16.21 -23.66 -11.30
CA LYS A 792 17.08 -24.01 -10.17
C LYS A 792 16.63 -23.26 -8.91
N MET A 793 16.72 -23.89 -7.75
CA MET A 793 16.53 -23.25 -6.44
C MET A 793 17.63 -23.70 -5.45
N VAL A 794 17.90 -22.87 -4.45
CA VAL A 794 18.94 -23.10 -3.43
C VAL A 794 18.30 -23.08 -2.05
N LEU A 795 18.33 -24.22 -1.36
CA LEU A 795 17.90 -24.35 0.03
C LEU A 795 19.11 -24.06 0.93
N MET A 796 18.99 -23.06 1.81
CA MET A 796 19.96 -22.79 2.86
C MET A 796 19.27 -22.94 4.21
N ARG A 797 19.74 -23.87 5.03
CA ARG A 797 19.35 -23.95 6.44
C ARG A 797 20.29 -23.16 7.30
#